data_AF-A0A2K3Q9B4-F1
#
_entry.id   AF-A0A2K3Q9B4-F1
#
_cell.length_a   1.000
_cell.length_b   1.000
_cell.length_c   1.000
_cell.angle_alpha   90.00
_cell.angle_beta   90.00
_cell.angle_gamma   90.00
#
_symmetry.space_group_name_H-M   'P 1'
#
loop_
_entity.id
_entity.type
_entity.pdbx_description
1 polymer ?
#
loop_
_entity_poly.entity_id
_entity_poly.type
_entity_poly.pdbx_seq_one_letter_code
_entity_poly.pdbx_strand_id
1 'polypeptide(L)'
;MPWKDRFKRVKQDWDSMMSPQESQAHPEQPPPPVPAHTRPPVGDQAYWRPRFQLDVPVSDYWDAKIGNGPDGWGNQELQHYTVAPENAFHTPDGRLVIRAIANNAAPSLEQRYTSARLVSRQRLGRDRGVLTAVIISPCAEGIWPAFWLLPEEPFSWPVDGEIDIAETWNGDCENRSCLHWGFHHEPQKHRVLGTKIHDMHARPVRYDFAWDQPGGRAGQGRMVWYIDGRPVMKAEIPEGTRPMRDMTILLNVAMGGNVCAGRTPAHGRYDMVVNMLFLAEELENGGWHRFEYDWGHPGTPALQAVGASLPTPPSKEANAPRSAHDNIAAGLILLRSCMTGTLARGASSTTSKAPRSALRGGRNYAAARRAPSSNRTQLPRPRHSFAARPPSMSTMPASHGHGAACCNIPPIVSKGYKPRGGYEELGGCKTYVTGPADATKAIVLIYDIFGYFDQTVQGADILAYGDDTQKYRVFIPDWFKGEPCPIEWYPPNTEEKQQKLGAFFGTFPPPKIAGYVPDYVKALKEKNPSVSKFGIIGMCWGGKVVALSTKAATNPFSVAASVHPAMVDAADADGIKIPFTLLASKDEDPADVKRFEDALTVPKHVEIFADQIHGWMAARGDLSDSRVREEYERGYKLVLGFFARHL
;
A
#
# COMPACT_ATOMS: atom_id res chain seq x y z
N MET A 1 15.83 -1.89 51.79
CA MET A 1 15.01 -1.77 50.56
C MET A 1 15.93 -1.92 49.34
N PRO A 2 15.78 -2.94 48.48
CA PRO A 2 16.88 -3.41 47.61
C PRO A 2 17.06 -2.69 46.25
N TRP A 3 16.41 -1.55 46.01
CA TRP A 3 16.33 -0.96 44.67
C TRP A 3 17.48 0.01 44.33
N LYS A 4 17.94 0.83 45.29
CA LYS A 4 18.97 1.86 45.06
C LYS A 4 20.37 1.26 44.79
N ASP A 5 20.66 0.07 45.33
CA ASP A 5 21.96 -0.63 45.14
C ASP A 5 22.01 -1.49 43.87
N ARG A 6 20.89 -1.57 43.11
CA ARG A 6 20.85 -2.20 41.78
C ARG A 6 21.18 -1.16 40.69
N PHE A 7 20.66 0.05 40.81
CA PHE A 7 20.99 1.17 39.91
C PHE A 7 22.45 1.65 40.00
N LYS A 8 23.07 1.60 41.20
CA LYS A 8 24.50 1.93 41.34
C LYS A 8 25.43 0.95 40.61
N ARG A 9 25.11 -0.35 40.63
CA ARG A 9 25.92 -1.38 39.95
C ARG A 9 25.88 -1.26 38.44
N VAL A 10 24.69 -1.12 37.86
CA VAL A 10 24.52 -0.90 36.41
C VAL A 10 25.30 0.32 35.90
N LYS A 11 25.43 1.38 36.72
CA LYS A 11 26.26 2.54 36.37
C LYS A 11 27.78 2.25 36.44
N GLN A 12 28.24 1.48 37.42
CA GLN A 12 29.66 1.13 37.52
C GLN A 12 30.12 0.13 36.46
N ASP A 13 29.26 -0.82 36.07
CA ASP A 13 29.57 -1.76 34.99
C ASP A 13 29.73 -1.02 33.65
N TRP A 14 28.84 -0.04 33.38
CA TRP A 14 28.88 0.83 32.20
C TRP A 14 30.18 1.64 32.08
N ASP A 15 30.63 2.26 33.17
CA ASP A 15 31.84 3.09 33.17
C ASP A 15 33.13 2.26 32.95
N SER A 16 33.11 0.94 33.23
CA SER A 16 34.25 0.03 33.00
C SER A 16 34.43 -0.41 31.54
N MET A 17 33.37 -0.39 30.73
CA MET A 17 33.38 -0.84 29.34
C MET A 17 33.88 0.23 28.35
N MET A 18 34.18 1.45 28.82
CA MET A 18 34.48 2.63 28.00
C MET A 18 35.93 3.14 28.10
N SER A 19 36.88 2.28 28.51
CA SER A 19 38.32 2.59 28.43
C SER A 19 39.01 1.86 27.27
N PRO A 20 39.95 2.48 26.53
CA PRO A 20 40.40 1.97 25.24
C PRO A 20 41.42 0.83 25.38
N GLN A 21 41.36 -0.15 24.49
CA GLN A 21 42.50 -1.02 24.15
C GLN A 21 43.03 -0.65 22.77
N GLU A 22 44.37 -0.60 22.66
CA GLU A 22 45.07 -0.06 21.51
C GLU A 22 45.17 -1.03 20.32
N SER A 23 45.54 -0.44 19.18
CA SER A 23 45.60 -1.01 17.83
C SER A 23 46.46 -2.26 17.66
N GLN A 24 46.13 -3.04 16.64
CA GLN A 24 47.14 -3.58 15.70
C GLN A 24 46.57 -3.66 14.28
N ALA A 25 47.38 -3.31 13.28
CA ALA A 25 46.98 -3.21 11.87
C ALA A 25 47.90 -4.06 10.99
N HIS A 26 47.37 -4.62 9.89
CA HIS A 26 48.14 -5.25 8.81
C HIS A 26 47.38 -5.15 7.46
N PRO A 27 48.05 -5.32 6.29
CA PRO A 27 47.90 -4.36 5.19
C PRO A 27 47.18 -4.85 3.92
N GLU A 28 47.07 -3.92 2.96
CA GLU A 28 46.40 -3.96 1.65
C GLU A 28 46.79 -5.14 0.72
N GLN A 29 45.88 -5.52 -0.21
CA GLN A 29 46.10 -5.34 -1.67
C GLN A 29 44.84 -5.64 -2.54
N PRO A 30 44.72 -5.06 -3.77
CA PRO A 30 43.54 -5.14 -4.65
C PRO A 30 43.71 -6.12 -5.84
N PRO A 31 42.61 -6.56 -6.49
CA PRO A 31 42.48 -6.43 -7.96
C PRO A 31 40.98 -6.29 -8.44
N PRO A 32 40.61 -6.52 -9.71
CA PRO A 32 40.73 -5.60 -10.86
C PRO A 32 39.33 -5.27 -11.52
N PRO A 33 39.24 -4.48 -12.62
CA PRO A 33 37.97 -3.86 -13.07
C PRO A 33 37.23 -4.56 -14.24
N VAL A 34 36.16 -3.90 -14.74
CA VAL A 34 35.44 -4.06 -16.05
C VAL A 34 34.27 -5.08 -16.05
N PRO A 35 33.17 -4.95 -16.87
CA PRO A 35 32.63 -3.82 -17.67
C PRO A 35 31.20 -3.35 -17.27
N ALA A 36 30.73 -2.25 -17.89
CA ALA A 36 29.34 -1.77 -17.78
C ALA A 36 28.40 -2.36 -18.85
N HIS A 37 27.15 -2.63 -18.46
CA HIS A 37 26.01 -2.73 -19.37
C HIS A 37 24.87 -1.82 -18.89
N THR A 38 24.59 -0.76 -19.65
CA THR A 38 23.46 0.15 -19.40
C THR A 38 22.14 -0.49 -19.80
N ARG A 39 21.18 -0.58 -18.87
CA ARG A 39 19.77 -0.94 -19.17
C ARG A 39 18.91 0.34 -19.21
N PRO A 40 18.03 0.54 -20.20
CA PRO A 40 17.20 1.74 -20.33
C PRO A 40 16.10 1.83 -19.24
N PRO A 41 15.51 3.02 -19.01
CA PRO A 41 14.62 3.28 -17.88
C PRO A 41 13.29 2.52 -17.98
N VAL A 42 12.81 2.05 -16.83
CA VAL A 42 11.62 1.22 -16.68
C VAL A 42 10.36 2.09 -16.75
N GLY A 43 9.58 1.92 -17.83
CA GLY A 43 8.24 2.50 -17.98
C GLY A 43 7.20 1.81 -17.08
N ASP A 44 5.94 2.24 -17.20
CA ASP A 44 4.84 1.75 -16.35
C ASP A 44 4.68 0.22 -16.46
N GLN A 45 4.89 -0.50 -15.34
CA GLN A 45 5.04 -1.97 -15.34
C GLN A 45 3.71 -2.74 -15.39
N ALA A 46 2.57 -2.03 -15.34
CA ALA A 46 1.24 -2.63 -15.39
C ALA A 46 0.86 -2.98 -16.84
N TYR A 47 0.63 -4.26 -17.12
CA TYR A 47 0.15 -4.72 -18.43
C TYR A 47 -1.37 -4.76 -18.54
N TRP A 48 -2.10 -4.64 -17.42
CA TRP A 48 -3.54 -4.44 -17.41
C TRP A 48 -4.01 -3.69 -16.16
N ARG A 49 -5.02 -2.82 -16.32
CA ARG A 49 -5.69 -2.07 -15.25
C ARG A 49 -7.13 -1.72 -15.68
N PRO A 50 -8.16 -2.01 -14.88
CA PRO A 50 -9.52 -1.55 -15.13
C PRO A 50 -9.64 -0.03 -14.87
N ARG A 51 -10.55 0.64 -15.59
CA ARG A 51 -10.85 2.07 -15.37
C ARG A 51 -12.08 2.22 -14.46
N PHE A 52 -11.86 2.70 -13.24
CA PHE A 52 -12.92 2.99 -12.27
C PHE A 52 -13.45 4.43 -12.45
N GLN A 53 -14.12 4.72 -13.56
CA GLN A 53 -14.60 6.06 -13.90
C GLN A 53 -16.12 6.06 -14.12
N LEU A 54 -16.79 7.19 -13.87
CA LEU A 54 -18.25 7.31 -13.95
C LEU A 54 -18.82 7.10 -15.37
N ASP A 55 -18.01 7.40 -16.41
CA ASP A 55 -18.33 7.18 -17.83
C ASP A 55 -18.13 5.72 -18.28
N VAL A 56 -17.58 4.87 -17.40
CA VAL A 56 -17.22 3.48 -17.69
C VAL A 56 -18.19 2.55 -16.97
N PRO A 57 -19.00 1.75 -17.68
CA PRO A 57 -19.79 0.69 -17.08
C PRO A 57 -18.92 -0.33 -16.34
N VAL A 58 -19.36 -0.79 -15.16
CA VAL A 58 -18.71 -1.90 -14.43
C VAL A 58 -18.62 -3.15 -15.34
N SER A 59 -19.62 -3.36 -16.18
CA SER A 59 -19.69 -4.46 -17.15
C SER A 59 -18.63 -4.44 -18.27
N ASP A 60 -17.83 -3.38 -18.40
CA ASP A 60 -16.76 -3.34 -19.41
C ASP A 60 -15.61 -4.29 -19.01
N TYR A 61 -15.31 -4.36 -17.70
CA TYR A 61 -14.20 -5.14 -17.14
C TYR A 61 -14.65 -6.39 -16.38
N TRP A 62 -15.91 -6.44 -15.94
CA TRP A 62 -16.41 -7.46 -15.01
C TRP A 62 -17.71 -8.11 -15.52
N ASP A 63 -17.78 -9.43 -15.47
CA ASP A 63 -19.04 -10.17 -15.56
C ASP A 63 -19.59 -10.42 -14.15
N ALA A 64 -20.89 -10.26 -13.96
CA ALA A 64 -21.54 -10.42 -12.66
C ALA A 64 -22.18 -11.80 -12.52
N LYS A 65 -21.92 -12.47 -11.39
CA LYS A 65 -22.67 -13.66 -10.97
C LYS A 65 -23.93 -13.23 -10.24
N ILE A 66 -25.07 -13.86 -10.53
CA ILE A 66 -26.41 -13.40 -10.13
C ILE A 66 -27.13 -14.47 -9.31
N GLY A 67 -27.93 -14.05 -8.35
CA GLY A 67 -28.69 -14.93 -7.46
C GLY A 67 -27.89 -15.42 -6.25
N ASN A 68 -28.48 -16.38 -5.55
CA ASN A 68 -27.91 -17.02 -4.36
C ASN A 68 -27.13 -18.32 -4.68
N GLY A 69 -27.07 -18.72 -5.95
CA GLY A 69 -26.40 -19.95 -6.40
C GLY A 69 -27.04 -21.24 -5.83
N PRO A 70 -26.48 -22.41 -6.14
CA PRO A 70 -26.78 -23.66 -5.43
C PRO A 70 -26.31 -23.56 -3.97
N ASP A 71 -27.18 -23.93 -3.02
CA ASP A 71 -26.89 -24.04 -1.58
C ASP A 71 -26.19 -22.81 -0.95
N GLY A 72 -26.57 -21.60 -1.38
CA GLY A 72 -25.93 -20.36 -0.92
C GLY A 72 -24.46 -20.28 -1.36
N TRP A 73 -24.23 -20.42 -2.67
CA TRP A 73 -22.92 -20.58 -3.33
C TRP A 73 -22.04 -21.69 -2.72
N GLY A 74 -22.65 -22.77 -2.22
CA GLY A 74 -21.99 -23.88 -1.53
C GLY A 74 -21.60 -23.60 -0.07
N ASN A 75 -21.79 -22.36 0.39
CA ASN A 75 -21.36 -21.87 1.70
C ASN A 75 -22.53 -21.49 2.62
N GLN A 76 -23.78 -21.73 2.22
CA GLN A 76 -24.99 -21.25 2.91
C GLN A 76 -25.07 -19.72 3.03
N GLU A 77 -24.44 -19.01 2.08
CA GLU A 77 -24.50 -17.55 1.98
C GLU A 77 -25.95 -17.05 1.81
N LEU A 78 -26.28 -15.88 2.37
CA LEU A 78 -27.65 -15.37 2.46
C LEU A 78 -28.04 -14.41 1.34
N GLN A 79 -27.06 -13.80 0.67
CA GLN A 79 -27.31 -12.74 -0.30
C GLN A 79 -27.75 -13.25 -1.67
N HIS A 80 -28.60 -12.46 -2.32
CA HIS A 80 -28.88 -12.56 -3.74
C HIS A 80 -27.96 -11.56 -4.47
N TYR A 81 -26.99 -12.04 -5.25
CA TYR A 81 -26.11 -11.16 -6.03
C TYR A 81 -26.87 -10.54 -7.22
N THR A 82 -26.60 -9.27 -7.54
CA THR A 82 -27.34 -8.52 -8.58
C THR A 82 -26.40 -7.75 -9.53
N VAL A 83 -26.97 -7.24 -10.65
CA VAL A 83 -26.34 -6.20 -11.52
C VAL A 83 -26.78 -4.78 -11.14
N ALA A 84 -27.47 -4.59 -10.01
CA ALA A 84 -28.03 -3.29 -9.68
C ALA A 84 -26.90 -2.28 -9.38
N PRO A 85 -26.99 -1.03 -9.88
CA PRO A 85 -25.97 -0.01 -9.68
C PRO A 85 -25.86 0.46 -8.22
N GLU A 86 -26.75 0.01 -7.32
CA GLU A 86 -26.59 0.19 -5.88
C GLU A 86 -25.65 -0.83 -5.23
N ASN A 87 -25.44 -2.01 -5.85
CA ASN A 87 -24.56 -3.07 -5.36
C ASN A 87 -23.15 -3.03 -5.97
N ALA A 88 -23.00 -2.52 -7.20
CA ALA A 88 -21.68 -2.30 -7.81
C ALA A 88 -21.65 -1.02 -8.67
N PHE A 89 -20.74 -0.08 -8.37
CA PHE A 89 -20.63 1.20 -9.08
C PHE A 89 -19.24 1.84 -8.95
N HIS A 90 -18.91 2.75 -9.88
CA HIS A 90 -17.73 3.61 -9.78
C HIS A 90 -18.04 4.92 -9.06
N THR A 91 -17.05 5.50 -8.38
CA THR A 91 -17.14 6.81 -7.70
C THR A 91 -16.53 7.93 -8.53
N PRO A 92 -16.87 9.21 -8.27
CA PRO A 92 -16.25 10.36 -8.95
C PRO A 92 -14.74 10.47 -8.78
N ASP A 93 -14.19 9.92 -7.69
CA ASP A 93 -12.77 9.99 -7.32
C ASP A 93 -11.97 8.72 -7.68
N GLY A 94 -12.46 7.90 -8.60
CA GLY A 94 -11.65 6.87 -9.25
C GLY A 94 -11.67 5.49 -8.59
N ARG A 95 -12.75 5.11 -7.89
CA ARG A 95 -12.83 3.86 -7.11
C ARG A 95 -13.99 2.98 -7.57
N LEU A 96 -13.85 1.66 -7.42
CA LEU A 96 -14.95 0.69 -7.56
C LEU A 96 -15.49 0.35 -6.16
N VAL A 97 -16.80 0.44 -5.97
CA VAL A 97 -17.49 0.05 -4.74
C VAL A 97 -18.31 -1.19 -5.01
N ILE A 98 -18.17 -2.20 -4.14
CA ILE A 98 -19.07 -3.35 -4.04
C ILE A 98 -19.79 -3.23 -2.69
N ARG A 99 -21.11 -3.05 -2.75
CA ARG A 99 -21.95 -2.77 -1.59
C ARG A 99 -22.89 -3.94 -1.32
N ALA A 100 -22.71 -4.58 -0.17
CA ALA A 100 -23.72 -5.42 0.44
C ALA A 100 -24.78 -4.54 1.14
N ILE A 101 -26.06 -4.88 0.98
CA ILE A 101 -27.20 -4.17 1.56
C ILE A 101 -28.02 -5.16 2.37
N ALA A 102 -28.16 -4.89 3.67
CA ALA A 102 -28.99 -5.65 4.59
C ALA A 102 -30.25 -4.84 4.92
N ASN A 103 -31.39 -5.28 4.40
CA ASN A 103 -32.70 -4.71 4.65
C ASN A 103 -33.56 -5.66 5.49
N ASN A 104 -33.28 -5.74 6.79
CA ASN A 104 -33.90 -6.73 7.68
C ASN A 104 -35.44 -6.61 7.83
N ALA A 105 -36.06 -5.52 7.34
CA ALA A 105 -37.51 -5.34 7.24
C ALA A 105 -38.14 -5.95 5.98
N ALA A 106 -37.33 -6.40 5.00
CA ALA A 106 -37.83 -6.95 3.74
C ALA A 106 -38.52 -8.32 3.92
N PRO A 107 -39.60 -8.59 3.15
CA PRO A 107 -40.41 -9.79 3.30
C PRO A 107 -39.76 -11.06 2.74
N SER A 108 -38.94 -10.96 1.68
CA SER A 108 -38.17 -12.09 1.14
C SER A 108 -36.68 -11.99 1.47
N LEU A 109 -35.98 -13.13 1.54
CA LEU A 109 -34.52 -13.15 1.76
C LEU A 109 -33.76 -12.44 0.63
N GLU A 110 -34.21 -12.60 -0.62
CA GLU A 110 -33.60 -11.96 -1.79
C GLU A 110 -33.66 -10.42 -1.74
N GLN A 111 -34.70 -9.86 -1.13
CA GLN A 111 -34.83 -8.42 -0.88
C GLN A 111 -34.17 -7.98 0.43
N ARG A 112 -33.94 -8.94 1.35
CA ARG A 112 -33.30 -8.70 2.64
C ARG A 112 -31.79 -8.55 2.51
N TYR A 113 -31.17 -9.29 1.61
CA TYR A 113 -29.72 -9.32 1.46
C TYR A 113 -29.35 -9.25 -0.03
N THR A 114 -28.92 -8.08 -0.51
CA THR A 114 -28.40 -7.91 -1.87
C THR A 114 -26.91 -7.54 -1.86
N SER A 115 -26.17 -7.96 -2.87
CA SER A 115 -24.75 -7.62 -3.03
C SER A 115 -24.33 -7.77 -4.51
N ALA A 116 -23.04 -7.66 -4.82
CA ALA A 116 -22.48 -8.05 -6.11
C ALA A 116 -21.32 -9.04 -5.96
N ARG A 117 -21.19 -9.93 -6.96
CA ARG A 117 -20.05 -10.83 -7.15
C ARG A 117 -19.55 -10.66 -8.58
N LEU A 118 -18.40 -10.00 -8.71
CA LEU A 118 -17.78 -9.65 -9.98
C LEU A 118 -16.66 -10.63 -10.31
N VAL A 119 -16.55 -11.00 -11.59
CA VAL A 119 -15.48 -11.84 -12.15
C VAL A 119 -14.82 -11.06 -13.30
N SER A 120 -13.50 -10.93 -13.32
CA SER A 120 -12.82 -10.16 -14.35
C SER A 120 -12.85 -10.86 -15.71
N ARG A 121 -13.14 -10.10 -16.77
CA ARG A 121 -12.99 -10.54 -18.16
C ARG A 121 -11.53 -10.75 -18.57
N GLN A 122 -10.63 -10.07 -17.87
CA GLN A 122 -9.19 -10.29 -17.98
C GLN A 122 -8.77 -11.46 -17.09
N ARG A 123 -8.12 -12.46 -17.66
CA ARG A 123 -7.33 -13.46 -16.91
C ARG A 123 -5.98 -12.88 -16.52
N LEU A 124 -5.27 -13.46 -15.54
CA LEU A 124 -3.90 -13.06 -15.22
C LEU A 124 -3.00 -13.08 -16.48
N GLY A 125 -3.21 -14.01 -17.40
CA GLY A 125 -2.71 -13.96 -18.78
C GLY A 125 -1.21 -14.18 -18.96
N ARG A 126 -0.47 -14.40 -17.86
CA ARG A 126 0.98 -14.64 -17.85
C ARG A 126 1.34 -15.77 -16.90
N ASP A 127 2.41 -16.49 -17.23
CA ASP A 127 3.06 -17.49 -16.37
C ASP A 127 3.73 -16.90 -15.14
N ARG A 128 4.07 -15.62 -15.21
CA ARG A 128 4.85 -14.91 -14.22
C ARG A 128 4.36 -13.48 -14.15
N GLY A 129 4.07 -13.00 -12.94
CA GLY A 129 3.51 -11.66 -12.74
C GLY A 129 3.08 -11.39 -11.31
N VAL A 130 2.46 -10.22 -11.13
CA VAL A 130 1.90 -9.74 -9.87
C VAL A 130 0.51 -9.17 -10.12
N LEU A 131 -0.42 -9.48 -9.21
CA LEU A 131 -1.72 -8.85 -9.09
C LEU A 131 -1.71 -8.00 -7.83
N THR A 132 -1.95 -6.70 -7.98
CA THR A 132 -2.04 -5.75 -6.88
C THR A 132 -3.45 -5.21 -6.77
N ALA A 133 -3.99 -5.13 -5.55
CA ALA A 133 -5.20 -4.37 -5.24
C ALA A 133 -5.01 -3.54 -3.95
N VAL A 134 -5.68 -2.39 -3.88
CA VAL A 134 -5.72 -1.55 -2.67
C VAL A 134 -7.18 -1.40 -2.26
N ILE A 135 -7.57 -1.98 -1.13
CA ILE A 135 -8.97 -2.21 -0.75
C ILE A 135 -9.23 -1.70 0.67
N ILE A 136 -10.37 -1.04 0.88
CA ILE A 136 -10.97 -0.83 2.21
C ILE A 136 -12.06 -1.89 2.38
N SER A 137 -11.98 -2.70 3.44
CA SER A 137 -12.87 -3.85 3.64
C SER A 137 -13.93 -3.58 4.71
N PRO A 138 -15.21 -3.91 4.48
CA PRO A 138 -16.24 -3.73 5.50
C PRO A 138 -16.08 -4.77 6.60
N CYS A 139 -15.91 -4.31 7.84
CA CYS A 139 -15.83 -5.17 9.02
C CYS A 139 -17.10 -5.06 9.86
N ALA A 140 -17.97 -6.06 9.79
CA ALA A 140 -19.15 -6.17 10.65
C ALA A 140 -19.57 -7.64 10.83
N GLU A 141 -20.35 -7.91 11.87
CA GLU A 141 -20.94 -9.22 12.12
C GLU A 141 -21.75 -9.71 10.90
N GLY A 142 -21.57 -10.99 10.53
CA GLY A 142 -22.26 -11.58 9.38
C GLY A 142 -21.86 -11.03 8.00
N ILE A 143 -20.79 -10.22 7.90
CA ILE A 143 -20.25 -9.71 6.62
C ILE A 143 -18.95 -10.44 6.26
N TRP A 144 -18.79 -10.74 4.96
CA TRP A 144 -17.66 -11.47 4.39
C TRP A 144 -17.24 -10.87 3.02
N PRO A 145 -16.41 -9.81 3.00
CA PRO A 145 -15.72 -9.38 1.78
C PRO A 145 -14.63 -10.38 1.35
N ALA A 146 -14.47 -10.55 0.04
CA ALA A 146 -13.45 -11.40 -0.55
C ALA A 146 -12.82 -10.79 -1.82
N PHE A 147 -11.50 -10.93 -1.95
CA PHE A 147 -10.69 -10.67 -3.13
C PHE A 147 -9.79 -11.88 -3.40
N TRP A 148 -10.02 -12.55 -4.52
CA TRP A 148 -9.62 -13.94 -4.73
C TRP A 148 -9.60 -14.31 -6.21
N LEU A 149 -9.16 -15.53 -6.53
CA LEU A 149 -9.01 -16.04 -7.89
C LEU A 149 -9.66 -17.41 -8.07
N LEU A 150 -10.27 -17.60 -9.25
CA LEU A 150 -10.71 -18.90 -9.78
C LEU A 150 -10.31 -19.04 -11.25
N PRO A 151 -10.09 -20.26 -11.75
CA PRO A 151 -9.83 -20.49 -13.17
C PRO A 151 -10.98 -19.98 -14.05
N GLU A 152 -10.66 -19.57 -15.29
CA GLU A 152 -11.68 -19.28 -16.29
C GLU A 152 -12.61 -20.49 -16.50
N GLU A 153 -13.93 -20.23 -16.48
CA GLU A 153 -14.96 -21.26 -16.65
C GLU A 153 -14.89 -21.93 -18.04
N PRO A 154 -15.21 -23.24 -18.13
CA PRO A 154 -15.55 -24.14 -17.03
C PRO A 154 -14.32 -24.64 -16.25
N PHE A 155 -14.52 -24.89 -14.95
CA PHE A 155 -13.53 -25.48 -14.06
C PHE A 155 -14.21 -26.41 -13.03
N SER A 156 -13.42 -27.28 -12.39
CA SER A 156 -13.84 -28.24 -11.36
C SER A 156 -13.25 -27.86 -10.00
N TRP A 157 -14.08 -27.36 -9.09
CA TRP A 157 -13.65 -27.02 -7.73
C TRP A 157 -13.54 -28.26 -6.81
N PRO A 158 -12.55 -28.35 -5.91
CA PRO A 158 -11.38 -27.48 -5.77
C PRO A 158 -10.18 -27.91 -6.66
N VAL A 159 -10.31 -28.99 -7.44
CA VAL A 159 -9.21 -29.62 -8.21
C VAL A 159 -8.44 -28.63 -9.08
N ASP A 160 -9.13 -27.77 -9.83
CA ASP A 160 -8.50 -26.79 -10.73
C ASP A 160 -7.89 -25.58 -9.99
N GLY A 161 -8.06 -25.49 -8.66
CA GLY A 161 -7.47 -24.51 -7.76
C GLY A 161 -8.36 -23.30 -7.44
N GLU A 162 -8.14 -22.73 -6.24
CA GLU A 162 -8.73 -21.48 -5.76
C GLU A 162 -7.68 -20.77 -4.88
N ILE A 163 -7.54 -19.45 -5.06
CA ILE A 163 -6.50 -18.64 -4.42
C ILE A 163 -7.15 -17.41 -3.80
N ASP A 164 -7.26 -17.37 -2.48
CA ASP A 164 -7.85 -16.26 -1.75
C ASP A 164 -6.74 -15.34 -1.26
N ILE A 165 -6.77 -14.10 -1.74
CA ILE A 165 -5.74 -13.11 -1.43
C ILE A 165 -6.13 -12.39 -0.14
N ALA A 166 -7.39 -11.97 -0.06
CA ALA A 166 -7.95 -11.27 1.08
C ALA A 166 -9.40 -11.67 1.36
N GLU A 167 -9.64 -12.29 2.52
CA GLU A 167 -10.96 -12.46 3.12
C GLU A 167 -10.98 -11.97 4.56
N THR A 168 -12.10 -11.43 5.03
CA THR A 168 -12.33 -11.25 6.48
C THR A 168 -13.78 -11.58 6.83
N TRP A 169 -14.03 -12.03 8.05
CA TRP A 169 -15.34 -12.55 8.46
C TRP A 169 -15.80 -11.90 9.76
N ASN A 170 -17.08 -11.55 9.86
CA ASN A 170 -17.72 -11.05 11.08
C ASN A 170 -17.08 -9.78 11.69
N GLY A 171 -16.26 -9.06 10.92
CA GLY A 171 -15.57 -7.85 11.37
C GLY A 171 -14.42 -8.07 12.37
N ASP A 172 -13.86 -9.27 12.44
CA ASP A 172 -12.77 -9.61 13.38
C ASP A 172 -11.39 -8.99 13.03
N CYS A 173 -11.36 -8.17 11.99
CA CYS A 173 -10.20 -7.43 11.48
C CYS A 173 -8.99 -8.36 11.21
N GLU A 174 -9.27 -9.59 10.76
CA GLU A 174 -8.28 -10.57 10.34
C GLU A 174 -8.44 -10.87 8.87
N ASN A 175 -7.37 -10.61 8.11
CA ASN A 175 -7.27 -11.08 6.74
C ASN A 175 -6.90 -12.56 6.75
N ARG A 176 -7.63 -13.35 5.97
CA ARG A 176 -7.33 -14.74 5.69
C ARG A 176 -6.86 -14.82 4.25
N SER A 177 -5.65 -15.34 4.08
CA SER A 177 -5.15 -15.76 2.77
C SER A 177 -5.27 -17.27 2.70
N CYS A 178 -5.94 -17.76 1.66
CA CYS A 178 -6.30 -19.16 1.54
C CYS A 178 -5.86 -19.74 0.19
N LEU A 179 -5.74 -21.07 0.16
CA LEU A 179 -5.39 -21.84 -1.03
C LEU A 179 -6.16 -23.15 -0.94
N HIS A 180 -6.93 -23.50 -1.98
CA HIS A 180 -7.71 -24.73 -2.04
C HIS A 180 -7.36 -25.52 -3.30
N TRP A 181 -7.24 -26.84 -3.18
CA TRP A 181 -6.85 -27.78 -4.25
C TRP A 181 -7.34 -29.21 -3.93
N GLY A 182 -7.15 -30.17 -4.84
CA GLY A 182 -7.43 -31.59 -4.57
C GLY A 182 -8.92 -31.92 -4.36
N PHE A 183 -9.22 -32.97 -3.58
CA PHE A 183 -10.58 -33.52 -3.42
C PHE A 183 -11.19 -33.32 -2.02
N HIS A 184 -12.54 -33.29 -1.97
CA HIS A 184 -13.40 -33.22 -0.78
C HIS A 184 -12.84 -33.94 0.48
N HIS A 185 -12.31 -35.15 0.31
CA HIS A 185 -11.98 -36.09 1.38
C HIS A 185 -10.49 -36.13 1.78
N GLU A 186 -9.63 -35.32 1.17
CA GLU A 186 -8.18 -35.39 1.36
C GLU A 186 -7.68 -34.53 2.54
N PRO A 187 -6.62 -34.96 3.28
CA PRO A 187 -6.15 -34.26 4.47
C PRO A 187 -5.31 -33.00 4.19
N GLN A 188 -4.88 -32.77 2.96
CA GLN A 188 -4.05 -31.62 2.54
C GLN A 188 -4.64 -31.00 1.26
N LYS A 189 -5.78 -30.33 1.40
CA LYS A 189 -6.62 -29.81 0.28
C LYS A 189 -7.03 -28.34 0.43
N HIS A 190 -6.74 -27.75 1.59
CA HIS A 190 -7.00 -26.35 1.88
C HIS A 190 -6.00 -25.85 2.92
N ARG A 191 -5.70 -24.56 2.88
CA ARG A 191 -4.93 -23.87 3.91
C ARG A 191 -5.49 -22.48 4.11
N VAL A 192 -5.47 -22.02 5.36
CA VAL A 192 -5.87 -20.67 5.77
C VAL A 192 -4.74 -20.09 6.62
N LEU A 193 -4.30 -18.87 6.33
CA LEU A 193 -3.38 -18.12 7.19
C LEU A 193 -3.99 -16.77 7.56
N GLY A 194 -4.15 -16.56 8.88
CA GLY A 194 -4.69 -15.33 9.46
C GLY A 194 -3.61 -14.27 9.70
N THR A 195 -3.87 -13.05 9.26
CA THR A 195 -3.07 -11.85 9.53
C THR A 195 -3.98 -10.77 10.12
N LYS A 196 -3.71 -10.33 11.35
CA LYS A 196 -4.47 -9.24 11.98
C LYS A 196 -4.13 -7.88 11.35
N ILE A 197 -5.16 -7.15 10.96
CA ILE A 197 -5.09 -5.79 10.41
C ILE A 197 -6.17 -4.96 11.12
N HIS A 198 -5.88 -4.49 12.33
CA HIS A 198 -6.86 -3.88 13.23
C HIS A 198 -7.65 -2.70 12.63
N ASP A 199 -7.11 -2.05 11.60
CA ASP A 199 -7.62 -0.85 10.94
C ASP A 199 -8.10 -1.08 9.49
N MET A 200 -8.25 -2.33 9.03
CA MET A 200 -8.64 -2.64 7.63
C MET A 200 -10.00 -2.06 7.18
N HIS A 201 -10.84 -1.64 8.14
CA HIS A 201 -12.12 -0.96 7.92
C HIS A 201 -12.00 0.57 7.84
N ALA A 202 -10.90 1.13 8.34
CA ALA A 202 -10.67 2.56 8.49
C ALA A 202 -9.67 3.12 7.47
N ARG A 203 -8.81 2.28 6.88
CA ARG A 203 -7.83 2.68 5.87
C ARG A 203 -7.81 1.72 4.66
N PRO A 204 -7.23 2.15 3.52
CA PRO A 204 -6.90 1.23 2.45
C PRO A 204 -5.76 0.30 2.87
N VAL A 205 -5.94 -0.99 2.61
CA VAL A 205 -4.93 -2.04 2.76
C VAL A 205 -4.44 -2.43 1.37
N ARG A 206 -3.12 -2.55 1.20
CA ARG A 206 -2.53 -3.04 -0.05
C ARG A 206 -2.36 -4.56 0.02
N TYR A 207 -2.83 -5.23 -1.02
CA TYR A 207 -2.64 -6.66 -1.24
C TYR A 207 -1.85 -6.84 -2.55
N ASP A 208 -0.75 -7.58 -2.50
CA ASP A 208 -0.05 -8.04 -3.70
C ASP A 208 0.00 -9.57 -3.70
N PHE A 209 -0.25 -10.18 -4.85
CA PHE A 209 -0.14 -11.62 -5.07
C PHE A 209 0.80 -11.86 -6.25
N ALA A 210 1.95 -12.46 -5.99
CA ALA A 210 2.99 -12.72 -6.98
C ALA A 210 3.07 -14.22 -7.29
N TRP A 211 3.17 -14.57 -8.57
CA TRP A 211 3.33 -15.96 -9.02
C TRP A 211 4.45 -16.11 -10.04
N ASP A 212 5.14 -17.24 -9.97
CA ASP A 212 6.18 -17.65 -10.90
C ASP A 212 5.98 -19.12 -11.29
N GLN A 213 5.43 -19.34 -12.50
CA GLN A 213 5.15 -20.65 -13.09
C GLN A 213 5.83 -20.78 -14.46
N PRO A 214 7.17 -20.98 -14.52
CA PRO A 214 7.88 -21.05 -15.79
C PRO A 214 7.33 -22.16 -16.72
N GLY A 215 6.79 -21.75 -17.86
CA GLY A 215 6.24 -22.66 -18.88
C GLY A 215 4.81 -23.13 -18.64
N GLY A 216 4.08 -22.53 -17.70
CA GLY A 216 2.61 -22.70 -17.59
C GLY A 216 2.15 -24.10 -17.23
N ARG A 217 3.02 -24.91 -16.61
CA ARG A 217 2.72 -26.30 -16.26
C ARG A 217 1.81 -26.34 -15.04
N ALA A 218 0.62 -26.92 -15.20
CA ALA A 218 -0.31 -27.18 -14.11
C ALA A 218 0.40 -27.92 -12.95
N GLY A 219 0.10 -27.53 -11.71
CA GLY A 219 0.74 -28.11 -10.52
C GLY A 219 2.24 -27.88 -10.36
N GLN A 220 2.82 -26.87 -11.02
CA GLN A 220 4.23 -26.48 -10.87
C GLN A 220 4.35 -24.97 -10.77
N GLY A 221 5.32 -24.48 -9.97
CA GLY A 221 5.57 -23.06 -9.77
C GLY A 221 5.35 -22.60 -8.33
N ARG A 222 5.48 -21.29 -8.10
CA ARG A 222 5.60 -20.67 -6.78
C ARG A 222 4.69 -19.45 -6.65
N MET A 223 4.17 -19.20 -5.46
CA MET A 223 3.24 -18.12 -5.13
C MET A 223 3.62 -17.46 -3.80
N VAL A 224 3.51 -16.13 -3.73
CA VAL A 224 3.69 -15.35 -2.49
C VAL A 224 2.60 -14.30 -2.36
N TRP A 225 1.99 -14.22 -1.18
CA TRP A 225 0.98 -13.25 -0.79
C TRP A 225 1.62 -12.16 0.06
N TYR A 226 1.22 -10.91 -0.17
CA TYR A 226 1.70 -9.75 0.54
C TYR A 226 0.55 -8.90 1.08
N ILE A 227 0.73 -8.37 2.28
CA ILE A 227 -0.17 -7.39 2.90
C ILE A 227 0.67 -6.20 3.35
N ASP A 228 0.34 -5.01 2.83
CA ASP A 228 1.11 -3.77 3.01
C ASP A 228 2.62 -3.97 2.76
N GLY A 229 2.95 -4.79 1.75
CA GLY A 229 4.32 -5.15 1.38
C GLY A 229 5.00 -6.21 2.24
N ARG A 230 4.38 -6.75 3.30
CA ARG A 230 4.95 -7.83 4.10
C ARG A 230 4.53 -9.18 3.52
N PRO A 231 5.45 -10.13 3.25
CA PRO A 231 5.08 -11.46 2.77
C PRO A 231 4.40 -12.25 3.90
N VAL A 232 3.12 -12.57 3.74
CA VAL A 232 2.29 -13.22 4.79
C VAL A 232 2.12 -14.72 4.57
N MET A 233 2.23 -15.20 3.33
CA MET A 233 2.11 -16.61 2.98
C MET A 233 2.92 -16.90 1.71
N LYS A 234 3.53 -18.09 1.63
CA LYS A 234 4.10 -18.63 0.39
C LYS A 234 3.71 -20.08 0.16
N ALA A 235 3.53 -20.45 -1.10
CA ALA A 235 3.08 -21.77 -1.54
C ALA A 235 3.73 -22.19 -2.85
N GLU A 236 3.98 -23.49 -3.02
CA GLU A 236 4.11 -24.07 -4.35
C GLU A 236 2.69 -24.22 -4.96
N ILE A 237 2.60 -24.21 -6.29
CA ILE A 237 1.33 -24.41 -7.00
C ILE A 237 0.94 -25.89 -6.90
N PRO A 238 -0.16 -26.27 -6.22
CA PRO A 238 -0.48 -27.67 -5.96
C PRO A 238 -0.86 -28.45 -7.22
N GLU A 239 -0.60 -29.76 -7.23
CA GLU A 239 -1.03 -30.66 -8.31
C GLU A 239 -2.54 -30.55 -8.59
N GLY A 240 -2.92 -30.61 -9.87
CA GLY A 240 -4.29 -30.36 -10.35
C GLY A 240 -4.56 -28.88 -10.67
N THR A 241 -3.95 -27.94 -9.95
CA THR A 241 -4.18 -26.49 -10.12
C THR A 241 -3.91 -26.06 -11.56
N ARG A 242 -4.91 -25.42 -12.20
CA ARG A 242 -4.78 -24.89 -13.56
C ARG A 242 -3.68 -23.81 -13.66
N PRO A 243 -3.13 -23.57 -14.86
CA PRO A 243 -2.08 -22.58 -15.03
C PRO A 243 -2.54 -21.19 -14.55
N MET A 244 -1.69 -20.47 -13.81
CA MET A 244 -2.04 -19.17 -13.22
C MET A 244 -2.49 -18.15 -14.27
N ARG A 245 -1.93 -18.24 -15.49
CA ARG A 245 -2.36 -17.45 -16.66
C ARG A 245 -3.85 -17.55 -16.99
N ASP A 246 -4.52 -18.64 -16.59
CA ASP A 246 -5.94 -18.90 -16.85
C ASP A 246 -6.85 -18.41 -15.71
N MET A 247 -6.28 -18.00 -14.58
CA MET A 247 -7.04 -17.51 -13.43
C MET A 247 -7.69 -16.15 -13.72
N THR A 248 -8.92 -15.99 -13.26
CA THR A 248 -9.72 -14.75 -13.28
C THR A 248 -9.79 -14.16 -11.87
N ILE A 249 -10.05 -12.87 -11.77
CA ILE A 249 -10.09 -12.12 -10.52
C ILE A 249 -11.54 -12.00 -10.05
N LEU A 250 -11.79 -12.31 -8.78
CA LEU A 250 -13.10 -12.20 -8.16
C LEU A 250 -13.11 -11.17 -7.04
N LEU A 251 -14.22 -10.45 -6.95
CA LEU A 251 -14.51 -9.46 -5.92
C LEU A 251 -15.98 -9.61 -5.49
N ASN A 252 -16.24 -9.81 -4.20
CA ASN A 252 -17.60 -9.82 -3.65
C ASN A 252 -17.65 -9.39 -2.19
N VAL A 253 -18.87 -9.12 -1.72
CA VAL A 253 -19.20 -9.07 -0.29
C VAL A 253 -20.35 -10.03 -0.03
N ALA A 254 -20.04 -11.20 0.52
CA ALA A 254 -21.02 -12.17 0.98
C ALA A 254 -21.60 -11.77 2.35
N MET A 255 -22.73 -12.37 2.70
CA MET A 255 -23.44 -12.16 3.97
C MET A 255 -23.86 -13.50 4.57
N GLY A 256 -23.58 -13.71 5.85
CA GLY A 256 -23.81 -14.98 6.54
C GLY A 256 -22.91 -16.12 6.02
N GLY A 257 -23.49 -17.31 5.88
CA GLY A 257 -22.76 -18.52 5.50
C GLY A 257 -21.97 -19.19 6.63
N ASN A 258 -21.37 -20.33 6.30
CA ASN A 258 -20.67 -21.24 7.22
C ASN A 258 -19.57 -20.53 8.03
N VAL A 259 -18.77 -19.68 7.38
CA VAL A 259 -17.67 -18.92 8.01
C VAL A 259 -18.16 -17.80 8.93
N CYS A 260 -19.41 -17.35 8.77
CA CYS A 260 -20.06 -16.45 9.72
C CYS A 260 -20.70 -17.19 10.91
N ALA A 261 -20.64 -18.54 10.95
CA ALA A 261 -21.21 -19.36 12.03
C ALA A 261 -22.70 -19.04 12.31
N GLY A 262 -23.47 -18.79 11.24
CA GLY A 262 -24.90 -18.46 11.32
C GLY A 262 -25.22 -17.02 11.73
N ARG A 263 -24.21 -16.17 11.96
CA ARG A 263 -24.43 -14.73 12.23
C ARG A 263 -24.89 -13.98 10.98
N THR A 264 -25.73 -12.98 11.19
CA THR A 264 -26.37 -12.19 10.12
C THR A 264 -26.13 -10.69 10.33
N PRO A 265 -25.93 -9.90 9.27
CA PRO A 265 -25.66 -8.48 9.43
C PRO A 265 -26.87 -7.68 9.94
N ALA A 266 -26.56 -6.59 10.63
CA ALA A 266 -27.55 -5.59 11.02
C ALA A 266 -28.11 -4.86 9.78
N HIS A 267 -29.23 -4.16 9.92
CA HIS A 267 -29.77 -3.35 8.84
C HIS A 267 -28.77 -2.25 8.45
N GLY A 268 -28.37 -2.16 7.18
CA GLY A 268 -27.35 -1.21 6.75
C GLY A 268 -26.78 -1.47 5.36
N ARG A 269 -25.65 -0.78 5.09
CA ARG A 269 -24.85 -0.87 3.87
C ARG A 269 -23.40 -1.12 4.25
N TYR A 270 -22.75 -2.04 3.54
CA TYR A 270 -21.41 -2.52 3.83
C TYR A 270 -20.59 -2.48 2.54
N ASP A 271 -19.69 -1.51 2.46
CA ASP A 271 -18.98 -1.17 1.23
C ASP A 271 -17.55 -1.72 1.26
N MET A 272 -17.23 -2.61 0.33
CA MET A 272 -15.84 -2.88 -0.06
C MET A 272 -15.44 -1.90 -1.15
N VAL A 273 -14.39 -1.12 -0.89
CA VAL A 273 -13.95 -0.02 -1.75
C VAL A 273 -12.58 -0.34 -2.34
N VAL A 274 -12.53 -0.61 -3.64
CA VAL A 274 -11.31 -0.88 -4.39
C VAL A 274 -10.77 0.43 -4.95
N ASN A 275 -9.72 0.95 -4.32
CA ASN A 275 -9.06 2.20 -4.70
C ASN A 275 -8.16 2.04 -5.93
N MET A 276 -7.58 0.85 -6.10
CA MET A 276 -6.66 0.53 -7.19
C MET A 276 -6.67 -0.99 -7.41
N LEU A 277 -6.56 -1.41 -8.67
CA LEU A 277 -6.31 -2.81 -9.03
C LEU A 277 -5.50 -2.83 -10.33
N PHE A 278 -4.48 -3.70 -10.45
CA PHE A 278 -3.73 -3.89 -11.69
C PHE A 278 -2.93 -5.20 -11.72
N LEU A 279 -2.55 -5.60 -12.93
CA LEU A 279 -1.62 -6.69 -13.19
C LEU A 279 -0.29 -6.14 -13.72
N ALA A 280 0.84 -6.56 -13.15
CA ALA A 280 2.19 -6.09 -13.49
C ALA A 280 3.18 -7.24 -13.70
N GLU A 281 4.29 -6.96 -14.41
CA GLU A 281 5.29 -7.97 -14.75
C GLU A 281 6.15 -8.43 -13.57
N GLU A 282 6.30 -7.61 -12.53
CA GLU A 282 7.09 -7.88 -11.34
C GLU A 282 6.61 -7.07 -10.13
N LEU A 283 7.11 -7.40 -8.93
CA LEU A 283 6.78 -6.68 -7.69
C LEU A 283 7.31 -5.25 -7.72
N GLU A 284 6.49 -4.29 -7.33
CA GLU A 284 6.98 -2.96 -6.99
C GLU A 284 8.01 -3.06 -5.84
N ASN A 285 9.02 -2.20 -5.86
CA ASN A 285 10.12 -2.17 -4.88
C ASN A 285 10.86 -3.52 -4.74
N GLY A 286 11.60 -3.89 -5.78
CA GLY A 286 12.57 -5.01 -5.76
C GLY A 286 12.30 -6.13 -6.78
N GLY A 287 11.18 -6.08 -7.49
CA GLY A 287 10.90 -6.97 -8.62
C GLY A 287 11.03 -8.45 -8.29
N TRP A 288 11.53 -9.22 -9.25
CA TRP A 288 11.79 -10.65 -9.05
C TRP A 288 12.87 -10.96 -8.02
N HIS A 289 13.84 -10.06 -7.77
CA HIS A 289 14.84 -10.28 -6.71
C HIS A 289 14.17 -10.32 -5.32
N ARG A 290 13.18 -9.45 -5.07
CA ARG A 290 12.39 -9.49 -3.84
C ARG A 290 11.59 -10.78 -3.72
N PHE A 291 10.95 -11.22 -4.80
CA PHE A 291 10.24 -12.50 -4.82
C PHE A 291 11.16 -13.68 -4.46
N GLU A 292 12.35 -13.78 -5.06
CA GLU A 292 13.32 -14.84 -4.71
C GLU A 292 13.80 -14.75 -3.26
N TYR A 293 14.03 -13.53 -2.75
CA TYR A 293 14.40 -13.30 -1.36
C TYR A 293 13.28 -13.75 -0.40
N ASP A 294 12.06 -13.26 -0.56
CA ASP A 294 10.91 -13.60 0.29
C ASP A 294 10.53 -15.09 0.20
N TRP A 295 10.70 -15.69 -0.99
CA TRP A 295 10.56 -17.13 -1.21
C TRP A 295 11.61 -17.93 -0.44
N GLY A 296 12.88 -17.50 -0.46
CA GLY A 296 13.95 -18.13 0.31
C GLY A 296 13.89 -17.85 1.81
N HIS A 297 13.29 -16.74 2.23
CA HIS A 297 13.37 -16.26 3.60
C HIS A 297 12.61 -17.17 4.59
N PRO A 298 13.23 -17.64 5.70
CA PRO A 298 12.58 -18.53 6.65
C PRO A 298 11.48 -17.84 7.46
N GLY A 299 11.51 -16.51 7.57
CA GLY A 299 10.46 -15.72 8.22
C GLY A 299 9.18 -15.59 7.39
N THR A 300 9.19 -15.91 6.10
CA THR A 300 7.97 -15.93 5.27
C THR A 300 7.19 -17.22 5.55
N PRO A 301 5.93 -17.17 6.02
CA PRO A 301 5.19 -18.36 6.40
C PRO A 301 4.97 -19.34 5.23
N ALA A 302 5.71 -20.44 5.27
CA ALA A 302 5.69 -21.49 4.25
C ALA A 302 4.60 -22.54 4.53
N LEU A 303 4.20 -23.25 3.47
CA LEU A 303 3.55 -24.55 3.59
C LEU A 303 4.50 -25.60 4.20
N GLN A 304 4.58 -25.62 5.54
CA GLN A 304 5.10 -26.79 6.26
C GLN A 304 4.10 -27.95 6.16
N ALA A 305 4.61 -29.13 5.85
CA ALA A 305 3.87 -30.39 5.84
C ALA A 305 3.66 -30.92 7.28
N VAL A 306 2.81 -30.25 8.06
CA VAL A 306 2.39 -30.72 9.39
C VAL A 306 0.89 -30.53 9.53
N GLY A 307 0.18 -31.60 9.92
CA GLY A 307 -1.27 -31.60 10.02
C GLY A 307 -1.78 -30.73 11.17
N ALA A 308 -2.52 -29.67 10.84
CA ALA A 308 -3.36 -28.93 11.77
C ALA A 308 -4.82 -29.07 11.32
N SER A 309 -5.53 -30.04 11.89
CA SER A 309 -6.95 -30.22 11.66
C SER A 309 -7.74 -29.12 12.36
N LEU A 310 -8.35 -28.22 11.60
CA LEU A 310 -9.58 -27.56 12.06
C LEU A 310 -10.66 -28.64 12.29
N PRO A 311 -11.60 -28.42 13.23
CA PRO A 311 -12.61 -29.42 13.55
C PRO A 311 -13.45 -29.74 12.31
N THR A 312 -13.46 -31.01 11.91
CA THR A 312 -14.41 -31.51 10.92
C THR A 312 -15.83 -31.22 11.41
N PRO A 313 -16.74 -30.74 10.54
CA PRO A 313 -18.16 -30.79 10.87
C PRO A 313 -18.52 -32.27 11.12
N PRO A 314 -19.36 -32.58 12.11
CA PRO A 314 -19.63 -33.96 12.48
C PRO A 314 -20.17 -34.72 11.26
N SER A 315 -19.46 -35.78 10.89
CA SER A 315 -19.98 -36.78 9.96
C SER A 315 -21.32 -37.29 10.51
N LYS A 316 -22.32 -37.44 9.62
CA LYS A 316 -23.58 -38.09 9.96
C LYS A 316 -23.38 -39.60 10.12
N GLU A 317 -22.74 -40.00 11.21
CA GLU A 317 -22.98 -41.33 11.78
C GLU A 317 -24.20 -41.27 12.70
N ALA A 318 -25.01 -42.32 12.63
CA ALA A 318 -26.37 -42.28 13.12
C ALA A 318 -26.46 -42.38 14.65
N ASN A 319 -27.22 -41.46 15.25
CA ASN A 319 -27.97 -41.75 16.47
C ASN A 319 -29.37 -41.12 16.33
N ALA A 320 -30.26 -41.85 15.66
CA ALA A 320 -31.69 -41.60 15.78
C ALA A 320 -32.13 -41.94 17.22
N PRO A 321 -33.03 -41.15 17.84
CA PRO A 321 -33.62 -41.54 19.11
C PRO A 321 -34.44 -42.82 18.92
N ARG A 322 -34.36 -43.74 19.90
CA ARG A 322 -35.17 -44.96 19.91
C ARG A 322 -36.66 -44.62 20.03
N SER A 323 -37.42 -44.83 18.97
CA SER A 323 -38.83 -45.21 19.06
C SER A 323 -39.05 -46.46 18.22
N ALA A 324 -39.84 -47.41 18.74
CA ALA A 324 -40.12 -48.66 18.06
C ALA A 324 -40.88 -48.41 16.74
N HIS A 325 -40.50 -49.09 15.67
CA HIS A 325 -41.30 -50.16 15.06
C HIS A 325 -40.67 -50.65 13.74
N ASP A 326 -40.28 -51.92 13.74
CA ASP A 326 -40.48 -52.89 12.67
C ASP A 326 -40.09 -52.57 11.21
N ASN A 327 -39.00 -53.23 10.81
CA ASN A 327 -38.96 -54.20 9.70
C ASN A 327 -38.72 -53.79 8.22
N ILE A 328 -37.73 -54.51 7.65
CA ILE A 328 -37.62 -55.03 6.27
C ILE A 328 -37.09 -54.09 5.16
N ALA A 329 -35.76 -54.13 5.04
CA ALA A 329 -34.99 -54.63 3.89
C ALA A 329 -35.01 -53.95 2.50
N ALA A 330 -33.77 -53.75 2.02
CA ALA A 330 -33.25 -54.05 0.67
C ALA A 330 -33.73 -53.27 -0.57
N GLY A 331 -32.77 -52.55 -1.18
CA GLY A 331 -32.17 -53.11 -2.40
C GLY A 331 -32.25 -52.32 -3.71
N LEU A 332 -31.07 -52.14 -4.33
CA LEU A 332 -30.77 -52.03 -5.77
C LEU A 332 -31.24 -50.81 -6.61
N ILE A 333 -30.25 -49.96 -6.93
CA ILE A 333 -29.64 -49.78 -8.27
C ILE A 333 -30.52 -50.16 -9.49
N LEU A 334 -30.90 -49.21 -10.37
CA LEU A 334 -30.30 -49.02 -11.72
C LEU A 334 -30.89 -47.86 -12.57
N LEU A 335 -30.10 -47.48 -13.56
CA LEU A 335 -30.17 -46.36 -14.51
C LEU A 335 -31.33 -46.32 -15.53
N ARG A 336 -31.59 -45.09 -16.02
CA ARG A 336 -31.95 -44.68 -17.40
C ARG A 336 -33.24 -45.22 -18.06
N SER A 337 -34.08 -44.28 -18.53
CA SER A 337 -34.11 -43.91 -19.97
C SER A 337 -34.95 -42.66 -20.28
N CYS A 338 -34.67 -42.05 -21.43
CA CYS A 338 -35.44 -40.95 -22.03
C CYS A 338 -36.83 -41.42 -22.50
N MET A 339 -37.80 -40.50 -22.63
CA MET A 339 -38.17 -39.95 -23.96
C MET A 339 -39.26 -38.85 -23.91
N THR A 340 -39.07 -37.90 -24.82
CA THR A 340 -40.02 -36.97 -25.49
C THR A 340 -41.53 -37.04 -25.22
N GLY A 341 -42.14 -35.87 -25.07
CA GLY A 341 -43.59 -35.65 -25.22
C GLY A 341 -43.93 -34.21 -25.58
N THR A 342 -44.10 -33.92 -26.88
CA THR A 342 -44.55 -32.62 -27.43
C THR A 342 -46.05 -32.66 -27.74
N LEU A 343 -46.68 -31.48 -27.91
CA LEU A 343 -48.07 -31.20 -28.35
C LEU A 343 -49.08 -30.98 -27.19
N ALA A 344 -50.11 -30.14 -27.31
CA ALA A 344 -50.33 -28.97 -28.18
C ALA A 344 -51.50 -28.09 -27.66
N ARG A 345 -51.47 -26.81 -28.05
CA ARG A 345 -52.56 -25.81 -28.19
C ARG A 345 -53.99 -26.16 -27.72
N GLY A 346 -54.58 -25.26 -26.95
CA GLY A 346 -56.03 -25.00 -26.89
C GLY A 346 -56.29 -23.51 -26.63
N ALA A 347 -57.14 -22.86 -27.43
CA ALA A 347 -57.39 -21.42 -27.36
C ALA A 347 -58.89 -21.08 -27.39
N SER A 348 -59.31 -20.05 -26.63
CA SER A 348 -60.54 -19.24 -26.75
C SER A 348 -60.63 -18.34 -25.49
N SER A 349 -60.60 -17.01 -25.58
CA SER A 349 -61.74 -16.08 -25.83
C SER A 349 -62.78 -16.06 -24.67
N THR A 350 -63.36 -14.94 -24.20
CA THR A 350 -63.69 -13.64 -24.83
C THR A 350 -63.97 -12.52 -23.80
N THR A 351 -63.60 -11.25 -24.10
CA THR A 351 -64.27 -9.96 -23.71
C THR A 351 -64.40 -9.60 -22.19
N SER A 352 -64.62 -8.35 -21.75
CA SER A 352 -65.15 -7.15 -22.42
C SER A 352 -64.78 -5.78 -21.78
N LYS A 353 -64.82 -4.73 -22.60
CA LYS A 353 -65.25 -3.32 -22.33
C LYS A 353 -64.51 -2.41 -21.33
N ALA A 354 -63.93 -1.34 -21.88
CA ALA A 354 -63.90 0.02 -21.30
C ALA A 354 -65.21 0.78 -21.60
N PRO A 355 -65.45 1.95 -20.97
CA PRO A 355 -65.19 3.24 -21.65
C PRO A 355 -64.53 4.29 -20.72
N ARG A 356 -63.62 5.17 -21.17
CA ARG A 356 -63.77 6.33 -22.09
C ARG A 356 -64.59 7.52 -21.52
N SER A 357 -63.86 8.56 -21.12
CA SER A 357 -64.26 9.97 -21.15
C SER A 357 -63.03 10.80 -21.57
N ALA A 358 -63.15 12.13 -21.74
CA ALA A 358 -62.08 12.98 -22.27
C ALA A 358 -62.34 14.48 -22.03
N LEU A 359 -61.50 15.35 -22.63
CA LEU A 359 -61.62 16.81 -22.81
C LEU A 359 -61.19 17.67 -21.59
N ARG A 360 -60.67 18.91 -21.70
CA ARG A 360 -60.02 19.69 -22.81
C ARG A 360 -59.37 20.98 -22.27
N GLY A 361 -58.27 21.43 -22.89
CA GLY A 361 -57.85 22.85 -23.00
C GLY A 361 -57.25 23.53 -21.76
N GLY A 362 -56.42 24.58 -21.89
CA GLY A 362 -55.78 25.16 -23.09
C GLY A 362 -55.28 26.61 -22.89
N ARG A 363 -54.37 27.07 -23.77
CA ARG A 363 -53.85 28.46 -23.96
C ARG A 363 -52.88 28.96 -22.86
N ASN A 364 -51.61 29.22 -23.17
CA ASN A 364 -51.00 30.34 -23.95
C ASN A 364 -50.87 31.64 -23.15
N TYR A 365 -49.63 32.11 -22.96
CA TYR A 365 -49.18 33.42 -23.47
C TYR A 365 -47.69 33.35 -23.84
N ALA A 366 -47.23 34.23 -24.72
CA ALA A 366 -45.93 34.15 -25.37
C ALA A 366 -45.32 35.53 -25.61
N ALA A 367 -44.05 35.51 -26.06
CA ALA A 367 -43.38 36.59 -26.81
C ALA A 367 -42.82 37.78 -25.97
N ALA A 368 -41.80 38.54 -26.41
CA ALA A 368 -41.07 38.49 -27.70
C ALA A 368 -39.76 39.34 -27.74
N ARG A 369 -38.77 38.89 -28.55
CA ARG A 369 -37.98 39.68 -29.54
C ARG A 369 -36.97 40.75 -29.00
N ARG A 370 -35.91 41.21 -29.71
CA ARG A 370 -35.37 40.95 -31.08
C ARG A 370 -33.86 41.37 -31.17
N ALA A 371 -33.15 40.90 -32.21
CA ALA A 371 -31.79 41.33 -32.65
C ALA A 371 -31.90 42.36 -33.84
N PRO A 372 -30.92 42.63 -34.78
CA PRO A 372 -29.53 42.16 -35.02
C PRO A 372 -28.50 43.18 -35.66
N SER A 373 -27.42 42.65 -36.29
CA SER A 373 -26.48 43.21 -37.32
C SER A 373 -25.14 43.83 -36.84
N SER A 374 -24.02 43.85 -37.60
CA SER A 374 -23.82 43.70 -39.07
C SER A 374 -22.46 43.06 -39.52
N ASN A 375 -22.32 42.77 -40.83
CA ASN A 375 -21.20 42.07 -41.52
C ASN A 375 -20.00 42.96 -41.92
N ARG A 376 -18.80 42.37 -42.13
CA ARG A 376 -18.00 42.57 -43.38
C ARG A 376 -16.97 41.46 -43.66
N THR A 377 -16.63 41.28 -44.94
CA THR A 377 -15.83 40.18 -45.54
C THR A 377 -14.62 40.70 -46.35
N GLN A 378 -13.51 39.93 -46.44
CA GLN A 378 -12.66 39.80 -47.66
C GLN A 378 -11.59 38.66 -47.56
N LEU A 379 -11.07 38.24 -48.72
CA LEU A 379 -10.13 37.13 -49.04
C LEU A 379 -8.86 37.70 -49.77
N PRO A 380 -7.81 36.96 -50.24
CA PRO A 380 -7.48 35.50 -50.22
C PRO A 380 -6.00 35.15 -49.80
N ARG A 381 -5.54 33.91 -50.09
CA ARG A 381 -4.24 33.24 -49.72
C ARG A 381 -3.00 33.72 -50.53
N PRO A 382 -1.75 33.32 -50.15
CA PRO A 382 -1.15 32.07 -50.70
C PRO A 382 -0.36 31.19 -49.70
N ARG A 383 0.18 30.06 -50.18
CA ARG A 383 0.93 29.01 -49.43
C ARG A 383 2.41 29.40 -49.23
N HIS A 384 3.07 28.82 -48.21
CA HIS A 384 4.36 28.09 -48.35
C HIS A 384 4.65 27.23 -47.09
N SER A 385 5.34 26.11 -47.29
CA SER A 385 5.81 25.18 -46.25
C SER A 385 7.21 25.55 -45.75
N PHE A 386 7.59 25.19 -44.51
CA PHE A 386 8.78 24.36 -44.21
C PHE A 386 8.99 24.11 -42.70
N ALA A 387 9.47 22.89 -42.40
CA ALA A 387 10.29 22.46 -41.26
C ALA A 387 9.84 22.68 -39.79
N ALA A 388 10.00 21.62 -38.99
CA ALA A 388 9.77 21.63 -37.55
C ALA A 388 11.02 22.06 -36.74
N ARG A 389 10.79 22.62 -35.55
CA ARG A 389 11.73 22.63 -34.41
C ARG A 389 10.94 22.19 -33.16
N PRO A 390 11.56 21.45 -32.21
CA PRO A 390 10.89 21.08 -30.96
C PRO A 390 10.67 22.32 -30.07
N PRO A 391 9.62 22.35 -29.23
CA PRO A 391 9.40 23.44 -28.31
C PRO A 391 10.48 23.46 -27.21
N SER A 392 11.17 24.58 -27.09
CA SER A 392 11.96 24.92 -25.91
C SER A 392 11.03 25.04 -24.71
N MET A 393 11.36 24.42 -23.57
CA MET A 393 10.63 24.72 -22.34
C MET A 393 10.91 26.17 -21.92
N SER A 394 9.87 26.97 -21.79
CA SER A 394 9.97 28.34 -21.28
C SER A 394 9.89 28.29 -19.77
N THR A 395 10.96 28.69 -19.08
CA THR A 395 10.91 29.00 -17.66
C THR A 395 10.11 30.29 -17.44
N MET A 396 9.30 30.32 -16.38
CA MET A 396 8.51 31.50 -16.00
C MET A 396 9.37 32.46 -15.16
N PRO A 397 9.42 33.78 -15.47
CA PRO A 397 10.11 34.75 -14.62
C PRO A 397 9.39 34.94 -13.28
N ALA A 398 10.17 35.09 -12.20
CA ALA A 398 9.63 35.36 -10.87
C ALA A 398 8.94 36.73 -10.78
N SER A 399 7.84 36.79 -10.03
CA SER A 399 7.21 38.05 -9.62
C SER A 399 6.71 37.96 -8.17
N HIS A 400 6.58 39.11 -7.49
CA HIS A 400 6.04 39.24 -6.13
C HIS A 400 6.90 38.67 -4.97
N GLY A 401 8.22 38.82 -5.03
CA GLY A 401 9.08 38.84 -3.82
C GLY A 401 9.29 37.49 -3.08
N HIS A 402 8.85 36.38 -3.66
CA HIS A 402 9.16 35.03 -3.14
C HIS A 402 10.41 34.50 -3.86
N GLY A 403 11.29 33.80 -3.13
CA GLY A 403 12.55 33.28 -3.68
C GLY A 403 12.33 32.25 -4.80
N ALA A 404 13.31 32.09 -5.70
CA ALA A 404 13.18 31.27 -6.92
C ALA A 404 12.73 29.81 -6.68
N ALA A 405 13.06 29.22 -5.52
CA ALA A 405 12.60 27.89 -5.10
C ALA A 405 11.06 27.78 -4.92
N CYS A 406 10.31 28.89 -4.96
CA CYS A 406 8.85 28.88 -4.80
C CYS A 406 8.11 28.22 -5.98
N CYS A 407 8.67 28.26 -7.19
CA CYS A 407 7.96 27.92 -8.42
C CYS A 407 8.08 26.46 -8.89
N ASN A 408 9.11 25.72 -8.44
CA ASN A 408 9.58 24.52 -9.15
C ASN A 408 9.80 23.28 -8.27
N ILE A 409 9.19 23.20 -7.08
CA ILE A 409 9.21 21.95 -6.29
C ILE A 409 8.49 20.82 -7.06
N PRO A 410 9.07 19.61 -7.14
CA PRO A 410 8.42 18.45 -7.74
C PRO A 410 7.01 18.19 -7.17
N PRO A 411 6.02 17.82 -8.01
CA PRO A 411 4.66 17.63 -7.56
C PRO A 411 4.59 16.54 -6.48
N ILE A 412 3.95 16.85 -5.36
CA ILE A 412 3.76 15.88 -4.28
C ILE A 412 2.73 14.85 -4.72
N VAL A 413 3.21 13.63 -4.94
CA VAL A 413 2.37 12.44 -5.16
C VAL A 413 1.76 12.03 -3.83
N SER A 414 0.46 11.73 -3.82
CA SER A 414 -0.26 11.35 -2.59
C SER A 414 -0.47 9.84 -2.44
N LYS A 415 -0.35 9.06 -3.52
CA LYS A 415 -0.50 7.59 -3.53
C LYS A 415 0.38 6.97 -4.63
N GLY A 416 1.07 5.87 -4.32
CA GLY A 416 1.89 5.12 -5.29
C GLY A 416 3.10 5.92 -5.77
N TYR A 417 3.89 6.46 -4.83
CA TYR A 417 5.09 7.19 -5.17
C TYR A 417 6.10 6.29 -5.88
N LYS A 418 6.69 6.78 -6.98
CA LYS A 418 7.78 6.10 -7.67
C LYS A 418 9.09 6.87 -7.39
N PRO A 419 10.03 6.29 -6.61
CA PRO A 419 11.33 6.90 -6.34
C PRO A 419 12.08 7.28 -7.62
N ARG A 420 12.75 8.43 -7.65
CA ARG A 420 13.49 8.92 -8.84
C ARG A 420 14.95 8.43 -8.88
N GLY A 421 15.53 8.15 -7.72
CA GLY A 421 16.84 7.55 -7.52
C GLY A 421 16.82 6.02 -7.45
N GLY A 422 17.90 5.44 -6.96
CA GLY A 422 18.08 3.99 -6.82
C GLY A 422 18.80 3.62 -5.53
N TYR A 423 19.06 2.33 -5.32
CA TYR A 423 19.81 1.85 -4.15
C TYR A 423 21.25 1.46 -4.53
N GLU A 424 22.22 1.96 -3.77
CA GLU A 424 23.65 1.67 -3.90
C GLU A 424 24.20 1.16 -2.55
N GLU A 425 25.30 0.42 -2.54
CA GLU A 425 26.04 0.12 -1.29
C GLU A 425 27.13 1.16 -1.08
N LEU A 426 27.02 1.93 0.02
CA LEU A 426 27.95 3.02 0.35
C LEU A 426 28.25 2.95 1.85
N GLY A 427 29.54 2.97 2.23
CA GLY A 427 29.96 2.90 3.63
C GLY A 427 29.42 1.69 4.41
N GLY A 428 29.21 0.54 3.74
CA GLY A 428 28.59 -0.66 4.34
C GLY A 428 27.10 -0.52 4.64
N CYS A 429 26.44 0.52 4.13
CA CYS A 429 24.99 0.72 4.18
C CYS A 429 24.40 0.58 2.78
N LYS A 430 23.34 -0.23 2.64
CA LYS A 430 22.36 0.00 1.57
C LYS A 430 21.93 1.46 1.69
N THR A 431 22.00 2.22 0.61
CA THR A 431 21.74 3.66 0.60
C THR A 431 20.81 3.97 -0.55
N TYR A 432 19.71 4.68 -0.31
CA TYR A 432 18.96 5.30 -1.41
C TYR A 432 19.70 6.55 -1.88
N VAL A 433 20.00 6.62 -3.18
CA VAL A 433 20.79 7.70 -3.78
C VAL A 433 19.99 8.34 -4.91
N THR A 434 19.84 9.65 -4.85
CA THR A 434 19.09 10.43 -5.84
C THR A 434 19.75 11.79 -6.12
N GLY A 435 19.26 12.49 -7.15
CA GLY A 435 19.81 13.77 -7.61
C GLY A 435 20.88 13.64 -8.69
N PRO A 436 21.31 14.78 -9.29
CA PRO A 436 22.28 14.77 -10.37
C PRO A 436 23.65 14.23 -9.93
N ALA A 437 24.24 13.32 -10.71
CA ALA A 437 25.57 12.76 -10.43
C ALA A 437 26.71 13.81 -10.57
N ASP A 438 26.44 14.92 -11.27
CA ASP A 438 27.34 16.06 -11.40
C ASP A 438 27.15 17.14 -10.31
N ALA A 439 26.31 16.88 -9.31
CA ALA A 439 26.16 17.77 -8.15
C ALA A 439 27.45 17.84 -7.33
N THR A 440 27.88 19.06 -6.99
CA THR A 440 29.07 19.31 -6.16
C THR A 440 28.76 19.47 -4.67
N LYS A 441 27.47 19.40 -4.32
CA LYS A 441 26.91 19.48 -2.97
C LYS A 441 26.07 18.23 -2.73
N ALA A 442 26.15 17.68 -1.52
CA ALA A 442 25.33 16.53 -1.13
C ALA A 442 24.52 16.80 0.14
N ILE A 443 23.46 16.04 0.32
CA ILE A 443 22.66 16.02 1.54
C ILE A 443 22.60 14.57 2.03
N VAL A 444 22.98 14.32 3.28
CA VAL A 444 22.69 13.05 3.94
C VAL A 444 21.36 13.19 4.68
N LEU A 445 20.38 12.36 4.35
CA LEU A 445 19.11 12.31 5.05
C LEU A 445 19.10 11.12 6.01
N ILE A 446 18.91 11.40 7.29
CA ILE A 446 18.68 10.42 8.35
C ILE A 446 17.16 10.30 8.52
N TYR A 447 16.62 9.17 8.11
CA TYR A 447 15.18 8.89 8.17
C TYR A 447 14.65 8.83 9.61
N ASP A 448 13.33 8.72 9.74
CA ASP A 448 12.70 8.35 11.01
C ASP A 448 12.89 6.84 11.29
N ILE A 449 12.36 6.39 12.43
CA ILE A 449 12.49 4.99 12.87
C ILE A 449 11.86 3.96 11.91
N PHE A 450 11.00 4.37 10.97
CA PHE A 450 10.33 3.49 10.02
C PHE A 450 11.15 3.28 8.72
N GLY A 451 12.27 4.00 8.55
CA GLY A 451 13.22 3.78 7.47
C GLY A 451 12.76 4.31 6.11
N TYR A 452 12.79 3.46 5.08
CA TYR A 452 12.47 3.79 3.69
C TYR A 452 10.96 3.85 3.42
N PHE A 453 10.27 4.77 4.09
CA PHE A 453 8.86 5.05 3.81
C PHE A 453 8.72 5.96 2.56
N ASP A 454 7.66 5.79 1.76
CA ASP A 454 7.46 6.51 0.49
C ASP A 454 7.63 8.03 0.65
N GLN A 455 6.98 8.62 1.65
CA GLN A 455 7.07 10.04 2.01
C GLN A 455 8.49 10.50 2.34
N THR A 456 9.32 9.64 2.95
CA THR A 456 10.72 9.94 3.30
C THR A 456 11.61 9.91 2.04
N VAL A 457 11.39 8.93 1.16
CA VAL A 457 12.10 8.79 -0.11
C VAL A 457 11.72 9.93 -1.08
N GLN A 458 10.44 10.27 -1.14
CA GLN A 458 9.91 11.43 -1.85
C GLN A 458 10.50 12.75 -1.33
N GLY A 459 10.71 12.86 -0.02
CA GLY A 459 11.41 13.98 0.60
C GLY A 459 12.84 14.14 0.10
N ALA A 460 13.60 13.04 0.00
CA ALA A 460 14.94 13.06 -0.58
C ALA A 460 14.93 13.45 -2.07
N ASP A 461 13.95 13.00 -2.84
CA ASP A 461 13.79 13.38 -4.25
C ASP A 461 13.39 14.87 -4.41
N ILE A 462 12.60 15.42 -3.49
CA ILE A 462 12.33 16.87 -3.44
C ILE A 462 13.59 17.65 -3.07
N LEU A 463 14.37 17.18 -2.09
CA LEU A 463 15.66 17.80 -1.74
C LEU A 463 16.67 17.77 -2.90
N ALA A 464 16.61 16.74 -3.75
CA ALA A 464 17.52 16.55 -4.87
C ALA A 464 17.17 17.36 -6.12
N TYR A 465 15.87 17.66 -6.32
CA TYR A 465 15.34 18.22 -7.57
C TYR A 465 14.40 19.43 -7.40
N GLY A 466 14.19 19.92 -6.18
CA GLY A 466 13.32 21.07 -5.90
C GLY A 466 14.01 22.43 -5.83
N ASP A 467 15.32 22.47 -6.01
CA ASP A 467 16.09 23.71 -6.17
C ASP A 467 16.64 23.79 -7.60
N ASP A 468 15.99 24.60 -8.43
CA ASP A 468 16.45 24.86 -9.81
C ASP A 468 17.76 25.67 -9.88
N THR A 469 18.18 26.28 -8.76
CA THR A 469 19.40 27.07 -8.69
C THR A 469 20.61 26.26 -8.23
N GLN A 470 20.40 25.11 -7.57
CA GLN A 470 21.47 24.28 -7.01
C GLN A 470 21.18 22.78 -7.15
N LYS A 471 22.19 22.04 -7.59
CA LYS A 471 22.12 20.58 -7.67
C LYS A 471 22.57 19.96 -6.35
N TYR A 472 21.75 19.09 -5.77
CA TYR A 472 22.11 18.26 -4.62
C TYR A 472 22.07 16.78 -4.98
N ARG A 473 23.11 16.02 -4.60
CA ARG A 473 23.06 14.55 -4.55
C ARG A 473 22.62 14.13 -3.15
N VAL A 474 21.50 13.43 -3.03
CA VAL A 474 20.90 13.09 -1.73
C VAL A 474 21.10 11.61 -1.44
N PHE A 475 21.51 11.31 -0.21
CA PHE A 475 21.84 9.96 0.27
C PHE A 475 21.04 9.62 1.52
N ILE A 476 20.27 8.53 1.50
CA ILE A 476 19.56 7.98 2.66
C ILE A 476 20.19 6.62 3.05
N PRO A 477 21.20 6.57 3.94
CA PRO A 477 21.77 5.33 4.45
C PRO A 477 20.81 4.50 5.31
N ASP A 478 20.85 3.18 5.13
CA ASP A 478 20.19 2.20 5.98
C ASP A 478 20.99 1.95 7.27
N TRP A 479 20.72 2.76 8.29
CA TRP A 479 21.29 2.61 9.63
C TRP A 479 20.74 1.40 10.39
N PHE A 480 19.56 0.91 10.01
CA PHE A 480 18.90 -0.22 10.65
C PHE A 480 19.21 -1.57 9.99
N LYS A 481 20.00 -1.57 8.89
CA LYS A 481 20.45 -2.79 8.17
C LYS A 481 19.28 -3.68 7.72
N GLY A 482 18.17 -3.08 7.31
CA GLY A 482 16.95 -3.78 6.91
C GLY A 482 15.97 -4.08 8.05
N GLU A 483 16.27 -3.66 9.29
CA GLU A 483 15.42 -3.87 10.48
C GLU A 483 14.84 -2.56 11.06
N PRO A 484 14.09 -1.74 10.28
CA PRO A 484 13.43 -0.55 10.81
C PRO A 484 12.38 -0.92 11.87
N CYS A 485 12.01 0.05 12.71
CA CYS A 485 10.97 -0.11 13.71
C CYS A 485 9.64 -0.45 13.02
N PRO A 486 9.00 -1.60 13.31
CA PRO A 486 7.73 -1.97 12.72
C PRO A 486 6.60 -1.00 13.14
N ILE A 487 5.78 -0.59 12.18
CA ILE A 487 4.75 0.45 12.38
C ILE A 487 3.66 0.04 13.37
N GLU A 488 3.38 -1.26 13.49
CA GLU A 488 2.41 -1.85 14.42
C GLU A 488 2.74 -1.61 15.91
N TRP A 489 3.99 -1.25 16.23
CA TRP A 489 4.38 -0.87 17.60
C TRP A 489 3.92 0.53 17.99
N TYR A 490 3.40 1.33 17.04
CA TYR A 490 2.85 2.65 17.31
C TYR A 490 1.30 2.66 17.30
N PRO A 491 0.67 3.47 18.18
CA PRO A 491 1.27 4.05 19.37
C PRO A 491 1.73 2.95 20.36
N PRO A 492 2.80 3.17 21.16
CA PRO A 492 3.30 2.21 22.13
C PRO A 492 2.43 2.22 23.40
N ASN A 493 1.16 1.82 23.21
CA ASN A 493 0.08 1.88 24.19
C ASN A 493 -0.08 0.61 25.05
N THR A 494 0.78 -0.39 24.85
CA THR A 494 0.88 -1.59 25.69
C THR A 494 2.31 -1.77 26.19
N GLU A 495 2.48 -2.44 27.32
CA GLU A 495 3.81 -2.73 27.88
C GLU A 495 4.68 -3.52 26.88
N GLU A 496 4.10 -4.47 26.15
CA GLU A 496 4.79 -5.23 25.10
C GLU A 496 5.32 -4.32 23.98
N LYS A 497 4.51 -3.38 23.49
CA LYS A 497 4.94 -2.41 22.46
C LYS A 497 6.01 -1.47 23.00
N GLN A 498 5.92 -1.05 24.27
CA GLN A 498 6.93 -0.23 24.93
C GLN A 498 8.25 -0.98 25.10
N GLN A 499 8.22 -2.26 25.48
CA GLN A 499 9.41 -3.12 25.58
C GLN A 499 10.06 -3.34 24.20
N LYS A 500 9.28 -3.63 23.16
CA LYS A 500 9.77 -3.78 21.78
C LYS A 500 10.42 -2.50 21.24
N LEU A 501 9.75 -1.36 21.43
CA LEU A 501 10.28 -0.05 21.05
C LEU A 501 11.55 0.32 21.85
N GLY A 502 11.57 0.02 23.15
CA GLY A 502 12.75 0.20 24.00
C GLY A 502 13.94 -0.66 23.56
N ALA A 503 13.69 -1.91 23.17
CA ALA A 503 14.72 -2.79 22.62
C ALA A 503 15.29 -2.24 21.29
N PHE A 504 14.45 -1.74 20.40
CA PHE A 504 14.89 -1.09 19.15
C PHE A 504 15.77 0.14 19.42
N PHE A 505 15.39 1.03 20.34
CA PHE A 505 16.25 2.14 20.76
C PHE A 505 17.53 1.69 21.48
N GLY A 506 17.54 0.51 22.11
CA GLY A 506 18.75 -0.12 22.65
C GLY A 506 19.71 -0.62 21.57
N THR A 507 19.19 -1.17 20.47
CA THR A 507 19.99 -1.62 19.31
C THR A 507 20.51 -0.45 18.47
N PHE A 508 19.67 0.57 18.26
CA PHE A 508 19.93 1.74 17.41
C PHE A 508 19.81 3.08 18.18
N PRO A 509 20.56 3.31 19.27
CA PRO A 509 20.51 4.58 19.99
C PRO A 509 21.14 5.70 19.14
N PRO A 510 20.59 6.94 19.14
CA PRO A 510 21.08 8.03 18.30
C PRO A 510 22.59 8.30 18.41
N PRO A 511 23.24 8.28 19.60
CA PRO A 511 24.69 8.49 19.71
C PRO A 511 25.55 7.47 18.95
N LYS A 512 25.12 6.20 18.90
CA LYS A 512 25.83 5.14 18.17
C LYS A 512 25.84 5.43 16.68
N ILE A 513 24.70 5.80 16.13
CA ILE A 513 24.57 6.13 14.71
C ILE A 513 25.26 7.46 14.39
N ALA A 514 25.13 8.47 15.25
CA ALA A 514 25.83 9.74 15.10
C ALA A 514 27.36 9.59 15.04
N GLY A 515 27.90 8.58 15.74
CA GLY A 515 29.31 8.19 15.68
C GLY A 515 29.75 7.55 14.35
N TYR A 516 28.85 6.89 13.60
CA TYR A 516 29.14 6.30 12.29
C TYR A 516 29.00 7.28 11.12
N VAL A 517 28.28 8.40 11.31
CA VAL A 517 28.03 9.40 10.26
C VAL A 517 29.31 9.99 9.64
N PRO A 518 30.38 10.35 10.39
CA PRO A 518 31.61 10.88 9.80
C PRO A 518 32.30 9.90 8.84
N ASP A 519 32.41 8.62 9.21
CA ASP A 519 33.02 7.57 8.37
C ASP A 519 32.16 7.28 7.13
N TYR A 520 30.84 7.31 7.28
CA TYR A 520 29.93 7.21 6.15
C TYR A 520 30.11 8.38 5.16
N VAL A 521 30.22 9.62 5.65
CA VAL A 521 30.49 10.79 4.78
C VAL A 521 31.87 10.73 4.14
N LYS A 522 32.87 10.14 4.82
CA LYS A 522 34.18 9.85 4.21
C LYS A 522 34.02 8.87 3.04
N ALA A 523 33.32 7.75 3.22
CA ALA A 523 33.02 6.80 2.15
C ALA A 523 32.21 7.44 1.00
N LEU A 524 31.29 8.36 1.30
CA LEU A 524 30.59 9.14 0.27
C LEU A 524 31.55 10.01 -0.55
N LYS A 525 32.49 10.72 0.10
CA LYS A 525 33.52 11.54 -0.58
C LYS A 525 34.42 10.69 -1.48
N GLU A 526 34.82 9.51 -1.01
CA GLU A 526 35.66 8.57 -1.78
C GLU A 526 34.95 8.04 -3.04
N LYS A 527 33.63 7.81 -2.97
CA LYS A 527 32.83 7.38 -4.13
C LYS A 527 32.30 8.52 -5.00
N ASN A 528 32.18 9.73 -4.47
CA ASN A 528 31.63 10.90 -5.16
C ASN A 528 32.62 12.08 -5.07
N PRO A 529 33.79 12.02 -5.72
CA PRO A 529 34.85 13.03 -5.59
C PRO A 529 34.46 14.42 -6.14
N SER A 530 33.38 14.52 -6.91
CA SER A 530 32.76 15.79 -7.31
C SER A 530 32.12 16.54 -6.12
N VAL A 531 31.72 15.82 -5.07
CA VAL A 531 31.03 16.38 -3.91
C VAL A 531 32.03 17.00 -2.93
N SER A 532 32.02 18.33 -2.88
CA SER A 532 32.92 19.13 -2.05
C SER A 532 32.32 19.53 -0.69
N LYS A 533 31.00 19.57 -0.58
CA LYS A 533 30.27 19.99 0.63
C LYS A 533 29.08 19.09 0.92
N PHE A 534 28.77 18.94 2.20
CA PHE A 534 27.68 18.11 2.70
C PHE A 534 26.77 18.91 3.64
N GLY A 535 25.46 18.82 3.44
CA GLY A 535 24.46 19.11 4.46
C GLY A 535 23.92 17.82 5.07
N ILE A 536 23.22 17.92 6.19
CA ILE A 536 22.52 16.78 6.81
C ILE A 536 21.10 17.18 7.23
N ILE A 537 20.11 16.33 6.95
CA ILE A 537 18.76 16.47 7.46
C ILE A 537 18.35 15.23 8.26
N GLY A 538 17.61 15.41 9.35
CA GLY A 538 17.21 14.36 10.27
C GLY A 538 15.74 14.42 10.62
N MET A 539 15.06 13.28 10.51
CA MET A 539 13.61 13.11 10.70
C MET A 539 13.37 12.36 12.03
N CYS A 540 12.51 12.83 12.95
CA CYS A 540 12.21 12.09 14.20
C CYS A 540 13.49 11.80 15.01
N TRP A 541 13.78 10.52 15.26
CA TRP A 541 15.01 10.00 15.86
C TRP A 541 16.27 10.44 15.07
N GLY A 542 16.17 10.54 13.75
CA GLY A 542 17.22 11.09 12.89
C GLY A 542 17.53 12.56 13.19
N GLY A 543 16.57 13.33 13.69
CA GLY A 543 16.78 14.71 14.15
C GLY A 543 17.71 14.80 15.36
N LYS A 544 17.68 13.80 16.26
CA LYS A 544 18.63 13.65 17.37
C LYS A 544 20.02 13.22 16.87
N VAL A 545 20.07 12.30 15.89
CA VAL A 545 21.34 11.92 15.22
C VAL A 545 22.00 13.16 14.60
N VAL A 546 21.24 14.01 13.91
CA VAL A 546 21.74 15.26 13.33
C VAL A 546 22.33 16.20 14.38
N ALA A 547 21.62 16.48 15.47
CA ALA A 547 22.11 17.37 16.51
C ALA A 547 23.45 16.86 17.10
N LEU A 548 23.50 15.56 17.42
CA LEU A 548 24.71 14.92 17.94
C LEU A 548 25.88 14.91 16.93
N SER A 549 25.64 14.53 15.67
CA SER A 549 26.67 14.52 14.62
C SER A 549 27.21 15.91 14.29
N THR A 550 26.42 16.97 14.49
CA THR A 550 26.79 18.34 14.13
C THR A 550 27.38 19.15 15.28
N LYS A 551 27.10 18.75 16.53
CA LYS A 551 27.82 19.14 17.75
C LYS A 551 29.21 18.49 17.84
N ALA A 552 29.38 17.27 17.31
CA ALA A 552 30.63 16.53 17.39
C ALA A 552 31.81 17.26 16.72
N ALA A 553 33.02 17.12 17.29
CA ALA A 553 34.24 17.68 16.70
C ALA A 553 34.60 17.08 15.32
N THR A 554 34.06 15.90 15.01
CA THR A 554 34.20 15.18 13.73
C THR A 554 33.13 15.56 12.71
N ASN A 555 32.27 16.55 12.98
CA ASN A 555 31.20 17.01 12.09
C ASN A 555 31.71 17.29 10.66
N PRO A 556 31.25 16.55 9.64
CA PRO A 556 31.68 16.74 8.26
C PRO A 556 30.79 17.68 7.43
N PHE A 557 29.74 18.28 8.05
CA PHE A 557 28.69 19.04 7.38
C PHE A 557 28.89 20.55 7.48
N SER A 558 28.30 21.29 6.54
CA SER A 558 28.30 22.77 6.48
C SER A 558 26.94 23.40 6.83
N VAL A 559 25.85 22.62 6.78
CA VAL A 559 24.50 23.02 7.17
C VAL A 559 23.75 21.82 7.73
N ALA A 560 22.78 22.04 8.63
CA ALA A 560 21.97 21.00 9.20
C ALA A 560 20.47 21.36 9.31
N ALA A 561 19.62 20.34 9.26
CA ALA A 561 18.19 20.43 9.53
C ALA A 561 17.73 19.28 10.44
N SER A 562 16.94 19.59 11.47
CA SER A 562 16.17 18.58 12.20
C SER A 562 14.68 18.90 12.05
N VAL A 563 13.90 17.94 11.56
CA VAL A 563 12.46 18.12 11.30
C VAL A 563 11.65 17.06 12.06
N HIS A 564 10.55 17.50 12.68
CA HIS A 564 9.85 16.80 13.78
C HIS A 564 10.83 16.02 14.68
N PRO A 565 11.83 16.67 15.31
CA PRO A 565 12.86 15.96 16.06
C PRO A 565 12.30 15.28 17.31
N ALA A 566 12.64 14.00 17.49
CA ALA A 566 12.43 13.31 18.76
C ALA A 566 13.56 13.68 19.75
N MET A 567 13.25 13.67 21.06
CA MET A 567 14.23 13.89 22.14
C MET A 567 14.93 15.26 22.06
N VAL A 568 14.19 16.32 21.74
CA VAL A 568 14.70 17.71 21.72
C VAL A 568 15.30 18.05 23.09
N ASP A 569 16.58 18.41 23.10
CA ASP A 569 17.30 18.81 24.31
C ASP A 569 18.27 19.95 23.96
N ALA A 570 18.21 21.05 24.70
CA ALA A 570 19.09 22.19 24.50
C ALA A 570 20.58 21.85 24.72
N ALA A 571 20.87 20.77 25.47
CA ALA A 571 22.21 20.26 25.61
C ALA A 571 22.81 19.71 24.30
N ASP A 572 22.02 19.38 23.28
CA ASP A 572 22.56 19.02 21.96
C ASP A 572 22.83 20.25 21.07
N ALA A 573 22.07 21.33 21.26
CA ALA A 573 22.23 22.58 20.51
C ALA A 573 23.53 23.31 20.89
N ASP A 574 23.87 23.30 22.18
CA ASP A 574 25.13 23.84 22.68
C ASP A 574 26.33 23.15 21.99
N GLY A 575 27.21 23.93 21.37
CA GLY A 575 28.37 23.40 20.64
C GLY A 575 28.13 23.04 19.17
N ILE A 576 26.91 23.15 18.63
CA ILE A 576 26.70 23.16 17.16
C ILE A 576 27.32 24.44 16.58
N LYS A 577 28.20 24.28 15.58
CA LYS A 577 29.00 25.38 14.97
C LYS A 577 28.65 25.72 13.53
N ILE A 578 27.60 25.10 12.99
CA ILE A 578 27.15 25.28 11.60
C ILE A 578 25.71 25.78 11.55
N PRO A 579 25.29 26.50 10.50
CA PRO A 579 23.90 26.91 10.33
C PRO A 579 22.92 25.74 10.49
N PHE A 580 21.88 25.94 11.32
CA PHE A 580 20.99 24.88 11.77
C PHE A 580 19.52 25.31 11.69
N THR A 581 18.67 24.52 11.04
CA THR A 581 17.20 24.72 11.08
C THR A 581 16.50 23.62 11.87
N LEU A 582 15.49 23.99 12.66
CA LEU A 582 14.65 23.07 13.42
C LEU A 582 13.18 23.34 13.07
N LEU A 583 12.54 22.39 12.39
CA LEU A 583 11.10 22.45 12.10
C LEU A 583 10.38 21.47 13.03
N ALA A 584 9.73 21.96 14.08
CA ALA A 584 8.93 21.16 15.00
C ALA A 584 7.47 21.05 14.54
N SER A 585 6.78 20.01 15.00
CA SER A 585 5.34 19.81 14.89
C SER A 585 4.63 20.35 16.14
N LYS A 586 3.32 20.11 16.28
CA LYS A 586 2.59 20.39 17.54
C LYS A 586 2.89 19.41 18.68
N ASP A 587 3.56 18.30 18.39
CA ASP A 587 3.77 17.19 19.34
C ASP A 587 5.13 17.27 20.07
N GLU A 588 6.05 18.15 19.63
CA GLU A 588 7.24 18.51 20.41
C GLU A 588 6.91 19.62 21.43
N ASP A 589 7.44 19.52 22.66
CA ASP A 589 7.22 20.53 23.70
C ASP A 589 7.78 21.91 23.25
N PRO A 590 6.95 22.96 23.15
CA PRO A 590 7.38 24.26 22.66
C PRO A 590 8.46 24.92 23.54
N ALA A 591 8.53 24.59 24.82
CA ALA A 591 9.56 25.09 25.72
C ALA A 591 10.89 24.35 25.54
N ASP A 592 10.90 23.05 25.20
CA ASP A 592 12.13 22.36 24.76
C ASP A 592 12.63 22.88 23.42
N VAL A 593 11.73 23.09 22.45
CA VAL A 593 12.08 23.71 21.15
C VAL A 593 12.67 25.11 21.36
N LYS A 594 12.07 25.92 22.25
CA LYS A 594 12.59 27.25 22.57
C LYS A 594 13.93 27.22 23.31
N ARG A 595 14.13 26.28 24.25
CA ARG A 595 15.44 26.09 24.91
C ARG A 595 16.52 25.67 23.91
N PHE A 596 16.18 24.78 22.96
CA PHE A 596 17.08 24.38 21.88
C PHE A 596 17.43 25.57 20.98
N GLU A 597 16.44 26.37 20.58
CA GLU A 597 16.67 27.61 19.84
C GLU A 597 17.60 28.56 20.59
N ASP A 598 17.36 28.82 21.87
CA ASP A 598 18.17 29.76 22.67
C ASP A 598 19.63 29.32 22.82
N ALA A 599 19.89 28.01 22.85
CA ALA A 599 21.25 27.46 22.86
C ALA A 599 21.96 27.52 21.49
N LEU A 600 21.24 27.62 20.37
CA LEU A 600 21.86 27.81 19.04
C LEU A 600 22.39 29.25 18.89
N THR A 601 23.72 29.38 18.82
CA THR A 601 24.44 30.65 18.58
C THR A 601 24.84 30.88 17.12
N VAL A 602 24.38 30.00 16.23
CA VAL A 602 24.65 29.96 14.78
C VAL A 602 23.50 30.60 13.98
N PRO A 603 23.68 30.91 12.68
CA PRO A 603 22.57 31.25 11.79
C PRO A 603 21.52 30.13 11.83
N LYS A 604 20.26 30.49 12.12
CA LYS A 604 19.22 29.51 12.42
C LYS A 604 17.85 29.90 11.88
N HIS A 605 17.01 28.89 11.66
CA HIS A 605 15.57 29.01 11.41
C HIS A 605 14.85 27.97 12.25
N VAL A 606 14.14 28.40 13.30
CA VAL A 606 13.36 27.51 14.17
C VAL A 606 11.90 27.86 14.03
N GLU A 607 11.04 26.85 13.82
CA GLU A 607 9.62 27.06 13.56
C GLU A 607 8.79 25.88 14.08
N ILE A 608 7.61 26.17 14.63
CA ILE A 608 6.65 25.16 15.12
C ILE A 608 5.42 25.14 14.19
N PHE A 609 5.20 24.01 13.53
CA PHE A 609 4.06 23.73 12.66
C PHE A 609 2.88 23.27 13.53
N ALA A 610 2.19 24.23 14.13
CA ALA A 610 1.23 24.01 15.23
C ALA A 610 -0.02 23.17 14.89
N ASP A 611 -0.29 22.87 13.61
CA ASP A 611 -1.37 21.96 13.18
C ASP A 611 -0.87 20.57 12.74
N GLN A 612 0.42 20.43 12.42
CA GLN A 612 1.03 19.19 11.94
C GLN A 612 1.39 18.23 13.07
N ILE A 613 1.37 16.92 12.78
CA ILE A 613 1.78 15.86 13.71
C ILE A 613 3.28 15.54 13.58
N HIS A 614 3.86 14.93 14.62
CA HIS A 614 5.20 14.37 14.56
C HIS A 614 5.30 13.36 13.41
N GLY A 615 6.29 13.50 12.53
CA GLY A 615 6.46 12.67 11.35
C GLY A 615 5.80 13.21 10.08
N TRP A 616 5.23 14.43 10.08
CA TRP A 616 4.49 14.94 8.91
C TRP A 616 5.32 15.08 7.64
N MET A 617 6.63 15.37 7.73
CA MET A 617 7.56 15.44 6.59
C MET A 617 8.13 14.07 6.16
N ALA A 618 7.75 13.00 6.85
CA ALA A 618 8.27 11.65 6.70
C ALA A 618 7.13 10.62 6.80
N ALA A 619 7.33 9.47 7.46
CA ALA A 619 6.44 8.30 7.35
C ALA A 619 4.98 8.51 7.81
N ARG A 620 4.68 9.61 8.51
CA ARG A 620 3.32 9.88 9.05
C ARG A 620 2.58 11.00 8.32
N GLY A 621 3.16 11.59 7.27
CA GLY A 621 2.46 12.57 6.44
C GLY A 621 1.36 11.91 5.61
N ASP A 622 0.09 12.13 5.96
CA ASP A 622 -1.03 11.81 5.05
C ASP A 622 -1.08 12.82 3.91
N LEU A 623 -0.37 12.52 2.82
CA LEU A 623 -0.32 13.36 1.62
C LEU A 623 -1.64 13.38 0.84
N SER A 624 -2.66 12.63 1.25
CA SER A 624 -4.02 12.75 0.71
C SER A 624 -4.84 13.86 1.38
N ASP A 625 -4.50 14.24 2.62
CA ASP A 625 -4.98 15.47 3.25
C ASP A 625 -4.31 16.69 2.58
N SER A 626 -5.11 17.64 2.09
CA SER A 626 -4.61 18.80 1.37
C SER A 626 -3.76 19.75 2.22
N ARG A 627 -4.04 19.84 3.52
CA ARG A 627 -3.35 20.71 4.48
C ARG A 627 -2.03 20.08 4.92
N VAL A 628 -2.02 18.78 5.19
CA VAL A 628 -0.76 18.04 5.47
C VAL A 628 0.16 18.08 4.25
N ARG A 629 -0.38 17.91 3.04
CA ARG A 629 0.38 18.05 1.79
C ARG A 629 0.98 19.45 1.60
N GLU A 630 0.21 20.50 1.88
CA GLU A 630 0.68 21.90 1.81
C GLU A 630 1.85 22.15 2.77
N GLU A 631 1.73 21.72 4.03
CA GLU A 631 2.77 21.90 5.05
C GLU A 631 3.97 20.97 4.88
N TYR A 632 3.79 19.80 4.27
CA TYR A 632 4.88 18.96 3.76
C TYR A 632 5.67 19.73 2.69
N GLU A 633 4.99 20.31 1.68
CA GLU A 633 5.64 21.14 0.66
C GLU A 633 6.39 22.33 1.27
N ARG A 634 5.74 23.04 2.21
CA ARG A 634 6.30 24.21 2.88
C ARG A 634 7.52 23.85 3.74
N GLY A 635 7.49 22.71 4.43
CA GLY A 635 8.64 22.18 5.16
C GLY A 635 9.85 21.97 4.26
N TYR A 636 9.69 21.30 3.12
CA TYR A 636 10.79 21.11 2.17
C TYR A 636 11.23 22.43 1.49
N LYS A 637 10.33 23.39 1.24
CA LYS A 637 10.68 24.76 0.79
C LYS A 637 11.59 25.47 1.80
N LEU A 638 11.29 25.37 3.09
CA LEU A 638 12.10 25.99 4.14
C LEU A 638 13.47 25.34 4.26
N VAL A 639 13.55 24.01 4.25
CA VAL A 639 14.84 23.28 4.26
C VAL A 639 15.68 23.64 3.03
N LEU A 640 15.13 23.54 1.82
CA LEU A 640 15.83 23.90 0.59
C LEU A 640 16.27 25.36 0.58
N GLY A 641 15.39 26.28 0.96
CA GLY A 641 15.72 27.71 1.05
C GLY A 641 16.82 28.00 2.08
N PHE A 642 16.88 27.26 3.19
CA PHE A 642 17.95 27.35 4.19
C PHE A 642 19.26 26.76 3.67
N PHE A 643 19.21 25.58 3.05
CA PHE A 643 20.38 24.89 2.50
C PHE A 643 21.00 25.68 1.35
N ALA A 644 20.19 26.24 0.45
CA ALA A 644 20.64 27.09 -0.65
C ALA A 644 21.45 28.32 -0.19
N ARG A 645 21.24 28.81 1.04
CA ARG A 645 21.98 29.94 1.62
C ARG A 645 23.28 29.53 2.34
N HIS A 646 23.43 28.26 2.73
CA HIS A 646 24.43 27.83 3.71
C HIS A 646 25.30 26.65 3.27
N LEU A 647 24.86 25.88 2.26
CA LEU A 647 25.61 24.81 1.60
C LEU A 647 26.22 25.35 0.30
#